data_AF-A0A2J8AFP0-F1
#
_entry.id   AF-A0A2J8AFP0-F1
#
_cell.length_a   1.000
_cell.length_b   1.000
_cell.length_c   1.000
_cell.angle_alpha   90.00
_cell.angle_beta   90.00
_cell.angle_gamma   90.00
#
_symmetry.space_group_name_H-M   'P 1'
#
loop_
_entity.id
_entity.type
_entity.pdbx_description
1 polymer ?
#
loop_
_entity_poly.entity_id
_entity_poly.type
_entity_poly.pdbx_seq_one_letter_code
_entity_poly.pdbx_strand_id
1 'polypeptide(L)'
;MAEAPAVQAGIRARGSAAWVSVYRLAERLGQPVQSSFGQLLSGPCARHAALSLGLAALCAADGGPSYGLSPQLMLRLPVFGTHTDHVDIRHAHGRHELSTVQLQCILFVMDSDIARYAAAPAQPGPRGTLAVLLRFGRLALASAQAWGGMPAPGAQEQRLAEAGAVWQPGVREQLALDEVECWRIGYGLMRHGLRWASAMEVQALTKLIPQLPLEAMPPSGALPVAMPPILAGALAGGLLPCLEGALRRARHAPKDGADSALLALLVSYGQQGGLWPLVARALAYGEPRQAAALVATLGKALRTFAVPLLKAGALGTRRFCPLAECTTALARQLLLDAVDWLEAAGTQGGPAAAAATAASAPQQQLDRLLSYAVCEWLPPLCDLLSHYTTLALSGQIDVQSAAYLRDVAAMSAFATLRNRWLTVLARRAERSEVEARAVPGTAGDGWRQLLLGSLGVVSALGESLAAAPRQGEGPRGARGFDSMGALAEACCCVAAALPREVRAAVAGGGAAGSGAVGGQSGGARPGRGSGGPDPLAASWSLESARGLAAVLRAKREEGTAAAAEALEAQLGQWVAGGGEEGSRGVRSAVRALVRLPQIDRAARALPSDPAGAQSLLRTCANPACDNLAGESEADLTLLKCGGCSIMWYCRRQCQAAHWGSGHKQACTAMGRRVV
;
A
#
# COMPACT_ATOMS: atom_id res chain seq x y z
N MET A 1 -8.96 -66.78 -34.85
CA MET A 1 -9.23 -65.93 -33.67
C MET A 1 -8.15 -64.85 -33.50
N ALA A 2 -7.92 -64.00 -34.50
CA ALA A 2 -6.88 -62.98 -34.47
C ALA A 2 -7.30 -61.71 -35.24
N GLU A 3 -8.48 -61.17 -34.93
CA GLU A 3 -8.94 -59.86 -35.41
C GLU A 3 -9.59 -59.11 -34.24
N ALA A 4 -8.76 -58.51 -33.37
CA ALA A 4 -9.23 -57.68 -32.26
C ALA A 4 -8.37 -56.41 -31.99
N PRO A 5 -7.06 -56.32 -32.29
CA PRO A 5 -6.30 -55.13 -31.92
C PRO A 5 -6.50 -53.94 -32.89
N ALA A 6 -6.75 -54.18 -34.19
CA ALA A 6 -6.92 -53.11 -35.18
C ALA A 6 -8.27 -52.35 -35.02
N VAL A 7 -9.33 -53.04 -34.60
CA VAL A 7 -10.64 -52.44 -34.34
C VAL A 7 -10.60 -51.59 -33.06
N GLN A 8 -9.89 -52.01 -32.00
CA GLN A 8 -9.69 -51.20 -30.80
C GLN A 8 -8.82 -49.96 -31.05
N ALA A 9 -7.77 -50.06 -31.87
CA ALA A 9 -6.96 -48.91 -32.26
C ALA A 9 -7.75 -47.93 -33.16
N GLY A 10 -8.53 -48.44 -34.11
CA GLY A 10 -9.39 -47.64 -34.99
C GLY A 10 -10.56 -46.96 -34.26
N ILE A 11 -11.14 -47.60 -33.24
CA ILE A 11 -12.18 -47.01 -32.37
C ILE A 11 -11.57 -45.96 -31.43
N ARG A 12 -10.36 -46.19 -30.89
CA ARG A 12 -9.64 -45.17 -30.09
C ARG A 12 -9.28 -43.94 -30.92
N ALA A 13 -8.82 -44.12 -32.17
CA ALA A 13 -8.47 -43.04 -33.09
C ALA A 13 -9.70 -42.27 -33.61
N ARG A 14 -10.83 -42.95 -33.87
CA ARG A 14 -12.10 -42.28 -34.25
C ARG A 14 -12.76 -41.58 -33.06
N GLY A 15 -12.63 -42.16 -31.86
CA GLY A 15 -13.07 -41.54 -30.61
C GLY A 15 -12.30 -40.25 -30.33
N SER A 16 -10.96 -40.27 -30.42
CA SER A 16 -10.15 -39.06 -30.25
C SER A 16 -10.46 -38.01 -31.32
N ALA A 17 -10.67 -38.38 -32.59
CA ALA A 17 -11.04 -37.46 -33.67
C ALA A 17 -12.42 -36.78 -33.46
N ALA A 18 -13.40 -37.50 -32.90
CA ALA A 18 -14.71 -36.94 -32.56
C ALA A 18 -14.60 -35.96 -31.39
N TRP A 19 -13.80 -36.28 -30.35
CA TRP A 19 -13.54 -35.38 -29.23
C TRP A 19 -12.71 -34.17 -29.64
N VAL A 20 -11.72 -34.32 -30.51
CA VAL A 20 -10.94 -33.23 -31.14
C VAL A 20 -11.86 -32.32 -31.96
N SER A 21 -12.92 -32.83 -32.59
CA SER A 21 -13.90 -32.01 -33.32
C SER A 21 -14.80 -31.19 -32.38
N VAL A 22 -15.24 -31.78 -31.25
CA VAL A 22 -15.93 -31.05 -30.17
C VAL A 22 -14.99 -29.97 -29.60
N TYR A 23 -13.70 -30.27 -29.52
CA TYR A 23 -12.66 -29.35 -29.07
C TYR A 23 -12.35 -28.22 -30.03
N ARG A 24 -12.23 -28.46 -31.34
CA ARG A 24 -12.12 -27.40 -32.37
C ARG A 24 -13.38 -26.53 -32.46
N LEU A 25 -14.52 -27.05 -31.99
CA LEU A 25 -15.73 -26.26 -31.79
C LEU A 25 -15.59 -25.36 -30.55
N ALA A 26 -14.93 -25.88 -29.50
CA ALA A 26 -14.69 -25.19 -28.24
C ALA A 26 -13.52 -24.18 -28.29
N GLU A 27 -12.48 -24.43 -29.08
CA GLU A 27 -11.34 -23.54 -29.33
C GLU A 27 -11.77 -22.29 -30.13
N ARG A 28 -12.85 -22.41 -30.91
CA ARG A 28 -13.55 -21.28 -31.55
C ARG A 28 -14.40 -20.44 -30.59
N LEU A 29 -14.53 -20.82 -29.30
CA LEU A 29 -15.26 -20.09 -28.26
C LEU A 29 -14.48 -18.93 -27.64
N GLY A 30 -13.19 -18.75 -27.97
CA GLY A 30 -12.41 -17.58 -27.58
C GLY A 30 -12.87 -16.26 -28.21
N GLN A 31 -13.89 -16.28 -29.08
CA GLN A 31 -14.53 -15.08 -29.64
C GLN A 31 -15.93 -14.86 -29.04
N PRO A 32 -16.38 -13.61 -28.87
CA PRO A 32 -17.62 -13.30 -28.16
C PRO A 32 -18.83 -13.70 -29.00
N VAL A 33 -19.30 -14.95 -28.84
CA VAL A 33 -20.53 -15.46 -29.45
C VAL A 33 -21.44 -16.00 -28.35
N GLN A 34 -22.05 -15.08 -27.59
CA GLN A 34 -22.88 -15.42 -26.43
C GLN A 34 -24.33 -15.83 -26.73
N SER A 35 -24.87 -15.58 -27.93
CA SER A 35 -26.32 -15.82 -28.18
C SER A 35 -26.65 -17.21 -28.75
N SER A 36 -25.94 -17.66 -29.79
CA SER A 36 -26.29 -18.92 -30.49
C SER A 36 -25.82 -20.18 -29.76
N PHE A 37 -24.80 -20.08 -28.90
CA PHE A 37 -24.16 -21.23 -28.26
C PHE A 37 -24.83 -21.64 -26.93
N GLY A 38 -25.42 -20.67 -26.21
CA GLY A 38 -26.26 -20.96 -25.05
C GLY A 38 -27.45 -21.87 -25.41
N GLN A 39 -27.94 -21.80 -26.64
CA GLN A 39 -28.96 -22.71 -27.17
C GLN A 39 -28.42 -24.11 -27.49
N LEU A 40 -27.18 -24.25 -27.98
CA LEU A 40 -26.55 -25.55 -28.28
C LEU A 40 -26.14 -26.34 -27.02
N LEU A 41 -25.63 -25.66 -25.99
CA LEU A 41 -25.29 -26.27 -24.69
C LEU A 41 -26.51 -26.46 -23.76
N SER A 42 -27.70 -26.00 -24.17
CA SER A 42 -28.94 -26.19 -23.41
C SER A 42 -29.50 -27.61 -23.46
N GLY A 43 -29.05 -28.44 -24.42
CA GLY A 43 -29.46 -29.84 -24.54
C GLY A 43 -28.88 -30.74 -23.43
N PRO A 44 -29.67 -31.65 -22.84
CA PRO A 44 -29.24 -32.46 -21.69
C PRO A 44 -28.02 -33.35 -21.99
N CYS A 45 -27.89 -33.88 -23.21
CA CYS A 45 -26.77 -34.75 -23.60
C CYS A 45 -25.46 -33.99 -23.76
N ALA A 46 -25.48 -32.82 -24.41
CA ALA A 46 -24.28 -31.98 -24.59
C ALA A 46 -23.77 -31.46 -23.25
N ARG A 47 -24.70 -31.05 -22.38
CA ARG A 47 -24.43 -30.67 -21.00
C ARG A 47 -23.82 -31.80 -20.19
N HIS A 48 -24.41 -33.00 -20.23
CA HIS A 48 -23.86 -34.18 -19.56
C HIS A 48 -22.46 -34.54 -20.07
N ALA A 49 -22.23 -34.47 -21.38
CA ALA A 49 -20.92 -34.73 -21.98
C ALA A 49 -19.87 -33.71 -21.53
N ALA A 50 -20.19 -32.41 -21.54
CA ALA A 50 -19.28 -31.34 -21.09
C ALA A 50 -18.92 -31.48 -19.61
N LEU A 51 -19.92 -31.71 -18.74
CA LEU A 51 -19.69 -31.96 -17.31
C LEU A 51 -18.85 -33.22 -17.09
N SER A 52 -19.15 -34.32 -17.80
CA SER A 52 -18.41 -35.58 -17.65
C SER A 52 -16.96 -35.45 -18.09
N LEU A 53 -16.70 -34.73 -19.19
CA LEU A 53 -15.35 -34.49 -19.71
C LEU A 53 -14.53 -33.63 -18.73
N GLY A 54 -15.12 -32.56 -18.18
CA GLY A 54 -14.47 -31.73 -17.17
C GLY A 54 -14.24 -32.47 -15.85
N LEU A 55 -15.18 -33.31 -15.41
CA LEU A 55 -15.02 -34.16 -14.23
C LEU A 55 -13.92 -35.20 -14.42
N ALA A 56 -13.78 -35.80 -15.60
CA ALA A 56 -12.69 -36.72 -15.90
C ALA A 56 -11.31 -36.01 -15.83
N ALA A 57 -11.22 -34.79 -16.38
CA ALA A 57 -10.02 -33.96 -16.26
C ALA A 57 -9.73 -33.57 -14.80
N LEU A 58 -10.77 -33.23 -14.02
CA LEU A 58 -10.65 -32.93 -12.59
C LEU A 58 -10.13 -34.14 -11.80
N CYS A 59 -10.72 -35.32 -12.00
CA CYS A 59 -10.28 -36.57 -11.36
C CYS A 59 -8.83 -36.91 -11.67
N ALA A 60 -8.41 -36.73 -12.92
CA ALA A 60 -7.05 -36.98 -13.34
C ALA A 60 -6.05 -36.02 -12.69
N ALA A 61 -6.46 -34.77 -12.44
CA ALA A 61 -5.59 -33.75 -11.89
C ALA A 61 -5.50 -33.73 -10.36
N ASP A 62 -6.59 -34.10 -9.66
CA ASP A 62 -6.62 -34.07 -8.20
C ASP A 62 -6.52 -35.45 -7.53
N GLY A 63 -6.53 -36.53 -8.33
CA GLY A 63 -6.51 -37.91 -7.85
C GLY A 63 -7.75 -38.30 -7.02
N GLY A 64 -8.83 -37.54 -7.15
CA GLY A 64 -10.06 -37.66 -6.37
C GLY A 64 -11.00 -38.79 -6.81
N PRO A 65 -12.13 -38.98 -6.11
CA PRO A 65 -13.15 -39.96 -6.48
C PRO A 65 -13.79 -39.58 -7.83
N SER A 66 -14.46 -40.51 -8.51
CA SER A 66 -15.04 -40.29 -9.84
C SER A 66 -16.21 -39.27 -9.90
N TYR A 67 -16.55 -38.61 -8.77
CA TYR A 67 -17.65 -37.65 -8.65
C TYR A 67 -18.99 -38.16 -9.20
N GLY A 68 -19.24 -39.47 -9.06
CA GLY A 68 -20.44 -40.13 -9.58
C GLY A 68 -20.33 -40.58 -11.04
N LEU A 69 -19.21 -40.34 -11.72
CA LEU A 69 -18.93 -40.96 -13.01
C LEU A 69 -18.73 -42.47 -12.85
N SER A 70 -19.30 -43.23 -13.78
CA SER A 70 -19.10 -44.67 -13.81
C SER A 70 -17.64 -44.99 -14.19
N PRO A 71 -17.08 -46.12 -13.70
CA PRO A 71 -15.74 -46.56 -14.10
C PRO A 71 -15.58 -46.69 -15.62
N GLN A 72 -16.66 -47.06 -16.32
CA GLN A 72 -16.67 -47.18 -17.78
C GLN A 72 -16.50 -45.84 -18.48
N LEU A 73 -17.12 -44.77 -17.96
CA LEU A 73 -16.94 -43.41 -18.48
C LEU A 73 -15.54 -42.89 -18.18
N MET A 74 -15.02 -43.10 -16.97
CA MET A 74 -13.65 -42.73 -16.59
C MET A 74 -12.60 -43.36 -17.51
N LEU A 75 -12.80 -44.62 -17.90
CA LEU A 75 -11.91 -45.33 -18.83
C LEU A 75 -12.01 -44.86 -20.29
N ARG A 76 -13.07 -44.13 -20.68
CA ARG A 76 -13.32 -43.74 -22.07
C ARG A 76 -13.24 -42.24 -22.35
N LEU A 77 -13.44 -41.39 -21.34
CA LEU A 77 -13.34 -39.94 -21.49
C LEU A 77 -11.87 -39.52 -21.55
N PRO A 78 -11.42 -38.78 -22.58
CA PRO A 78 -10.03 -38.35 -22.72
C PRO A 78 -9.70 -37.17 -21.79
N VAL A 79 -8.44 -37.04 -21.37
CA VAL A 79 -7.92 -35.87 -20.65
C VAL A 79 -6.80 -35.27 -21.48
N PHE A 80 -6.91 -34.00 -21.89
CA PHE A 80 -6.00 -33.43 -22.89
C PHE A 80 -4.95 -32.52 -22.26
N GLY A 81 -3.70 -32.69 -22.70
CA GLY A 81 -2.59 -31.78 -22.38
C GLY A 81 -2.39 -30.67 -23.42
N THR A 82 -1.73 -29.58 -23.03
CA THR A 82 -1.44 -28.42 -23.91
C THR A 82 -0.27 -28.62 -24.87
N HIS A 83 0.68 -29.51 -24.56
CA HIS A 83 2.00 -29.48 -25.18
C HIS A 83 2.13 -30.26 -26.50
N THR A 84 1.13 -31.03 -26.92
CA THR A 84 1.16 -31.81 -28.16
C THR A 84 -0.27 -32.13 -28.61
N ASP A 85 -0.76 -31.54 -29.70
CA ASP A 85 -1.95 -31.96 -30.50
C ASP A 85 -3.19 -32.50 -29.74
N HIS A 86 -3.50 -32.00 -28.54
CA HIS A 86 -4.50 -32.60 -27.65
C HIS A 86 -4.27 -34.12 -27.45
N VAL A 87 -3.06 -34.51 -27.09
CA VAL A 87 -2.75 -35.90 -26.70
C VAL A 87 -3.41 -36.21 -25.36
N ASP A 88 -3.98 -37.41 -25.27
CA ASP A 88 -4.63 -37.92 -24.08
C ASP A 88 -3.60 -38.27 -23.01
N ILE A 89 -3.56 -37.50 -21.92
CA ILE A 89 -2.56 -37.58 -20.84
C ILE A 89 -3.02 -38.44 -19.65
N ARG A 90 -4.14 -39.18 -19.75
CA ARG A 90 -4.68 -39.99 -18.64
C ARG A 90 -3.71 -40.98 -17.98
N HIS A 91 -2.66 -41.36 -18.70
CA HIS A 91 -1.65 -42.31 -18.22
C HIS A 91 -0.25 -41.70 -18.15
N ALA A 92 -0.14 -40.39 -18.36
CA ALA A 92 1.15 -39.70 -18.33
C ALA A 92 1.60 -39.49 -16.88
N HIS A 93 2.88 -39.74 -16.60
CA HIS A 93 3.50 -39.51 -15.30
C HIS A 93 4.17 -38.13 -15.24
N GLY A 94 4.17 -37.48 -14.08
CA GLY A 94 4.76 -36.16 -13.88
C GLY A 94 3.75 -35.01 -13.88
N ARG A 95 4.25 -33.77 -13.84
CA ARG A 95 3.41 -32.56 -13.89
C ARG A 95 3.02 -32.27 -15.34
N HIS A 96 1.72 -32.24 -15.61
CA HIS A 96 1.18 -31.96 -16.93
C HIS A 96 0.29 -30.72 -16.90
N GLU A 97 0.34 -29.93 -17.96
CA GLU A 97 -0.54 -28.78 -18.15
C GLU A 97 -1.81 -29.25 -18.87
N LEU A 98 -2.96 -29.08 -18.22
CA LEU A 98 -4.26 -29.42 -18.79
C LEU A 98 -4.69 -28.41 -19.85
N SER A 99 -5.39 -28.88 -20.86
CA SER A 99 -6.07 -28.00 -21.81
C SER A 99 -7.14 -27.16 -21.11
N THR A 100 -7.04 -25.85 -21.26
CA THR A 100 -7.94 -24.86 -20.66
C THR A 100 -9.37 -24.97 -21.19
N VAL A 101 -9.52 -25.33 -22.46
CA VAL A 101 -10.82 -25.49 -23.13
C VAL A 101 -11.69 -26.57 -22.47
N GLN A 102 -11.11 -27.69 -22.00
CA GLN A 102 -11.84 -28.71 -21.23
C GLN A 102 -12.48 -28.14 -19.96
N LEU A 103 -11.75 -27.24 -19.31
CA LEU A 103 -12.13 -26.64 -18.05
C LEU A 103 -13.10 -25.47 -18.26
N GLN A 104 -12.94 -24.68 -19.31
CA GLN A 104 -13.89 -23.62 -19.64
C GLN A 104 -15.29 -24.16 -19.96
N CYS A 105 -15.41 -25.27 -20.69
CA CYS A 105 -16.72 -25.83 -21.03
C CYS A 105 -17.51 -26.27 -19.79
N ILE A 106 -16.85 -26.92 -18.82
CA ILE A 106 -17.50 -27.31 -17.57
C ILE A 106 -17.89 -26.06 -16.78
N LEU A 107 -17.03 -25.05 -16.70
CA LEU A 107 -17.29 -23.81 -15.97
C LEU A 107 -18.44 -22.99 -16.57
N PHE A 108 -18.53 -22.90 -17.90
CA PHE A 108 -19.63 -22.25 -18.61
C PHE A 108 -20.98 -22.92 -18.35
N VAL A 109 -21.00 -24.26 -18.37
CA VAL A 109 -22.20 -25.05 -18.06
C VAL A 109 -22.63 -24.81 -16.61
N MET A 110 -21.68 -24.78 -15.68
CA MET A 110 -21.95 -24.55 -14.26
C MET A 110 -22.43 -23.12 -13.98
N ASP A 111 -21.89 -22.12 -14.67
CA ASP A 111 -22.34 -20.71 -14.56
C ASP A 111 -23.78 -20.55 -15.09
N SER A 112 -24.08 -21.20 -16.23
CA SER A 112 -25.43 -21.26 -16.78
C SER A 112 -26.42 -21.95 -15.82
N ASP A 113 -25.96 -22.95 -15.08
CA ASP A 113 -26.77 -23.68 -14.10
C ASP A 113 -27.05 -22.87 -12.85
N ILE A 114 -26.07 -22.10 -12.40
CA ILE A 114 -26.21 -21.16 -11.30
C ILE A 114 -27.18 -20.03 -11.70
N ALA A 115 -27.05 -19.47 -12.90
CA ALA A 115 -27.96 -18.44 -13.41
C ALA A 115 -29.41 -18.97 -13.53
N ARG A 116 -29.59 -20.21 -14.02
CA ARG A 116 -30.89 -20.89 -14.07
C ARG A 116 -31.47 -21.12 -12.68
N TYR A 117 -30.65 -21.49 -11.71
CA TYR A 117 -31.08 -21.68 -10.32
C TYR A 117 -31.54 -20.36 -9.69
N ALA A 118 -30.79 -19.27 -9.90
CA ALA A 118 -31.17 -17.94 -9.40
C ALA A 118 -32.54 -17.50 -9.95
N ALA A 119 -32.87 -17.89 -11.19
CA ALA A 119 -34.17 -17.62 -11.80
C ALA A 119 -35.30 -18.55 -11.31
N ALA A 120 -34.99 -19.75 -10.79
CA ALA A 120 -35.98 -20.75 -10.34
C ALA A 120 -35.41 -21.67 -9.23
N PRO A 121 -35.58 -21.34 -7.94
CA PRO A 121 -34.94 -22.03 -6.80
C PRO A 121 -35.41 -23.46 -6.52
N ALA A 122 -36.43 -23.97 -7.24
CA ALA A 122 -37.11 -25.23 -6.92
C ALA A 122 -36.34 -26.51 -7.35
N GLN A 123 -35.15 -26.40 -7.96
CA GLN A 123 -34.40 -27.58 -8.44
C GLN A 123 -33.35 -28.07 -7.44
N PRO A 124 -33.36 -29.36 -7.06
CA PRO A 124 -32.27 -29.97 -6.30
C PRO A 124 -31.04 -30.13 -7.18
N GLY A 125 -29.94 -29.46 -6.83
CA GLY A 125 -28.70 -29.50 -7.62
C GLY A 125 -27.60 -28.45 -7.31
N PRO A 126 -27.85 -27.30 -6.65
CA PRO A 126 -26.84 -26.24 -6.60
C PRO A 126 -25.64 -26.61 -5.72
N ARG A 127 -25.85 -27.39 -4.65
CA ARG A 127 -24.76 -27.82 -3.76
C ARG A 127 -23.72 -28.69 -4.46
N GLY A 128 -24.13 -29.54 -5.41
CA GLY A 128 -23.22 -30.38 -6.19
C GLY A 128 -22.36 -29.56 -7.16
N THR A 129 -23.00 -28.67 -7.93
CA THR A 129 -22.32 -27.70 -8.80
C THR A 129 -21.32 -26.85 -8.01
N LEU A 130 -21.72 -26.31 -6.86
CA LEU A 130 -20.84 -25.50 -6.02
C LEU A 130 -19.67 -26.29 -5.42
N ALA A 131 -19.91 -27.53 -4.97
CA ALA A 131 -18.85 -28.39 -4.47
C ALA A 131 -17.78 -28.67 -5.53
N VAL A 132 -18.20 -28.91 -6.79
CA VAL A 132 -17.28 -29.11 -7.92
C VAL A 132 -16.55 -27.82 -8.26
N LEU A 133 -17.19 -26.64 -8.22
CA LEU A 133 -16.51 -25.34 -8.43
C LEU A 133 -15.47 -25.05 -7.35
N LEU A 134 -15.79 -25.29 -6.07
CA LEU A 134 -14.83 -25.14 -4.98
C LEU A 134 -13.65 -26.10 -5.13
N ARG A 135 -13.90 -27.33 -5.60
CA ARG A 135 -12.84 -28.30 -5.86
C ARG A 135 -11.95 -27.87 -7.02
N PHE A 136 -12.55 -27.36 -8.10
CA PHE A 136 -11.83 -26.78 -9.22
C PHE A 136 -10.94 -25.62 -8.77
N GLY A 137 -11.48 -24.71 -7.96
CA GLY A 137 -10.73 -23.60 -7.37
C GLY A 137 -9.56 -24.07 -6.49
N ARG A 138 -9.75 -25.11 -5.67
CA ARG A 138 -8.66 -25.73 -4.88
C ARG A 138 -7.58 -26.32 -5.76
N LEU A 139 -7.94 -27.01 -6.84
CA LEU A 139 -6.98 -27.58 -7.79
C LEU A 139 -6.20 -26.46 -8.50
N ALA A 140 -6.89 -25.42 -8.97
CA ALA A 140 -6.26 -24.27 -9.59
C ALA A 140 -5.27 -23.59 -8.63
N LEU A 141 -5.63 -23.44 -7.35
CA LEU A 141 -4.75 -22.90 -6.33
C LEU A 141 -3.53 -23.80 -6.09
N ALA A 142 -3.72 -25.11 -5.94
CA ALA A 142 -2.63 -26.07 -5.77
C ALA A 142 -1.69 -26.09 -6.98
N SER A 143 -2.24 -25.96 -8.19
CA SER A 143 -1.48 -25.80 -9.42
C SER A 143 -0.64 -24.51 -9.37
N ALA A 144 -1.26 -23.36 -9.12
CA ALA A 144 -0.56 -22.08 -9.01
C ALA A 144 0.56 -22.11 -7.96
N GLN A 145 0.35 -22.78 -6.82
CA GLN A 145 1.37 -22.99 -5.80
C GLN A 145 2.52 -23.88 -6.30
N ALA A 146 2.23 -24.97 -7.00
CA ALA A 146 3.22 -25.90 -7.52
C ALA A 146 4.10 -25.27 -8.60
N TRP A 147 3.52 -24.47 -9.49
CA TRP A 147 4.24 -23.65 -10.46
C TRP A 147 4.96 -22.46 -9.80
N GLY A 148 4.49 -22.06 -8.61
CA GLY A 148 5.01 -21.02 -7.74
C GLY A 148 6.53 -21.06 -7.48
N GLY A 149 7.14 -22.25 -7.54
CA GLY A 149 8.58 -22.42 -7.32
C GLY A 149 9.47 -22.37 -8.57
N MET A 150 8.91 -22.30 -9.78
CA MET A 150 9.68 -22.47 -11.03
C MET A 150 10.02 -21.11 -11.70
N PRO A 151 11.24 -20.95 -12.26
CA PRO A 151 11.56 -19.79 -13.10
C PRO A 151 10.65 -19.78 -14.34
N ALA A 152 10.14 -18.61 -14.70
CA ALA A 152 9.19 -18.46 -15.81
C ALA A 152 9.80 -19.00 -17.13
N PRO A 153 9.22 -20.06 -17.74
CA PRO A 153 9.57 -20.43 -19.09
C PRO A 153 9.02 -19.36 -20.03
N GLY A 154 9.84 -18.85 -20.96
CA GLY A 154 9.50 -17.77 -21.89
C GLY A 154 8.38 -18.09 -22.90
N ALA A 155 7.55 -19.11 -22.66
CA ALA A 155 6.47 -19.57 -23.55
C ALA A 155 5.12 -19.75 -22.82
N GLN A 156 4.91 -19.04 -21.71
CA GLN A 156 3.75 -19.24 -20.82
C GLN A 156 2.89 -17.98 -20.63
N GLU A 157 3.17 -16.90 -21.37
CA GLU A 157 2.47 -15.61 -21.32
C GLU A 157 1.03 -15.63 -21.88
N GLN A 158 0.60 -16.72 -22.53
CA GLN A 158 -0.65 -16.75 -23.29
C GLN A 158 -1.77 -17.62 -22.71
N ARG A 159 -1.59 -18.26 -21.54
CA ARG A 159 -2.41 -19.43 -21.15
C ARG A 159 -3.22 -19.31 -19.84
N LEU A 160 -3.21 -18.17 -19.16
CA LEU A 160 -4.06 -17.92 -17.97
C LEU A 160 -5.30 -17.06 -18.23
N ALA A 161 -5.46 -16.55 -19.47
CA ALA A 161 -6.58 -15.72 -19.93
C ALA A 161 -7.97 -16.35 -19.68
N GLU A 162 -7.98 -17.66 -19.45
CA GLU A 162 -9.17 -18.48 -19.42
C GLU A 162 -9.57 -18.94 -18.01
N ALA A 163 -8.65 -18.89 -17.03
CA ALA A 163 -8.92 -19.32 -15.64
C ALA A 163 -9.51 -18.19 -14.78
N GLY A 164 -9.14 -16.94 -15.03
CA GLY A 164 -9.62 -15.77 -14.28
C GLY A 164 -11.03 -15.30 -14.68
N ALA A 165 -11.52 -15.66 -15.87
CA ALA A 165 -12.82 -15.23 -16.39
C ALA A 165 -14.02 -15.91 -15.68
N VAL A 166 -13.77 -17.01 -15.00
CA VAL A 166 -14.82 -17.93 -14.54
C VAL A 166 -15.38 -17.59 -13.15
N TRP A 167 -14.62 -16.89 -12.31
CA TRP A 167 -15.02 -16.69 -10.92
C TRP A 167 -15.61 -15.29 -10.71
N GLN A 168 -16.88 -15.11 -11.09
CA GLN A 168 -17.65 -13.91 -10.76
C GLN A 168 -18.44 -14.14 -9.44
N PRO A 169 -18.23 -13.33 -8.39
CA PRO A 169 -18.88 -13.48 -7.08
C PRO A 169 -20.40 -13.22 -7.02
N GLY A 170 -21.07 -13.00 -8.15
CA GLY A 170 -22.42 -12.45 -8.19
C GLY A 170 -23.55 -13.33 -7.63
N VAL A 171 -23.32 -14.62 -7.37
CA VAL A 171 -24.39 -15.57 -6.98
C VAL A 171 -24.16 -16.15 -5.58
N ARG A 172 -23.85 -15.28 -4.60
CA ARG A 172 -23.36 -15.68 -3.28
C ARG A 172 -24.37 -15.66 -2.13
N GLU A 173 -25.41 -14.85 -2.20
CA GLU A 173 -26.29 -14.64 -1.03
C GLU A 173 -27.35 -15.74 -0.85
N GLN A 174 -27.60 -16.59 -1.84
CA GLN A 174 -28.73 -17.54 -1.83
C GLN A 174 -28.37 -19.01 -1.56
N LEU A 175 -27.09 -19.39 -1.41
CA LEU A 175 -26.68 -20.79 -1.57
C LEU A 175 -25.79 -21.42 -0.48
N ALA A 176 -25.55 -20.76 0.66
CA ALA A 176 -24.78 -21.33 1.79
C ALA A 176 -23.41 -21.91 1.37
N LEU A 177 -22.66 -21.14 0.58
CA LEU A 177 -21.24 -21.39 0.36
C LEU A 177 -20.48 -21.20 1.68
N ASP A 178 -19.40 -21.98 1.88
CA ASP A 178 -18.35 -21.56 2.81
C ASP A 178 -17.66 -20.33 2.21
N GLU A 179 -18.25 -19.17 2.49
CA GLU A 179 -17.83 -17.88 1.98
C GLU A 179 -16.34 -17.62 2.25
N VAL A 180 -15.86 -18.08 3.40
CA VAL A 180 -14.45 -18.01 3.80
C VAL A 180 -13.57 -18.78 2.81
N GLU A 181 -13.97 -20.00 2.44
CA GLU A 181 -13.21 -20.83 1.49
C GLU A 181 -13.19 -20.23 0.08
N CYS A 182 -14.29 -19.62 -0.37
CA CYS A 182 -14.32 -18.89 -1.64
C CYS A 182 -13.27 -17.78 -1.68
N TRP A 183 -13.27 -16.90 -0.69
CA TRP A 183 -12.32 -15.79 -0.61
C TRP A 183 -10.87 -16.30 -0.46
N ARG A 184 -10.66 -17.37 0.31
CA ARG A 184 -9.34 -18.02 0.44
C ARG A 184 -8.80 -18.50 -0.91
N ILE A 185 -9.63 -19.13 -1.73
CA ILE A 185 -9.26 -19.59 -3.07
C ILE A 185 -8.94 -18.40 -3.97
N GLY A 186 -9.84 -17.41 -4.05
CA GLY A 186 -9.65 -16.24 -4.91
C GLY A 186 -8.37 -15.46 -4.61
N TYR A 187 -8.12 -15.15 -3.34
CA TYR A 187 -6.90 -14.46 -2.92
C TYR A 187 -5.65 -15.34 -3.03
N GLY A 188 -5.77 -16.65 -2.83
CA GLY A 188 -4.68 -17.59 -3.09
C GLY A 188 -4.27 -17.63 -4.56
N LEU A 189 -5.26 -17.66 -5.46
CA LEU A 189 -5.05 -17.59 -6.90
C LEU A 189 -4.42 -16.26 -7.30
N MET A 190 -4.86 -15.15 -6.73
CA MET A 190 -4.21 -13.86 -6.93
C MET A 190 -2.75 -13.91 -6.46
N ARG A 191 -2.48 -14.34 -5.22
CA ARG A 191 -1.12 -14.42 -4.66
C ARG A 191 -0.16 -15.22 -5.52
N HIS A 192 -0.56 -16.43 -5.89
CA HIS A 192 0.34 -17.35 -6.57
C HIS A 192 0.31 -17.14 -8.09
N GLY A 193 -0.83 -16.78 -8.66
CA GLY A 193 -1.09 -16.66 -10.09
C GLY A 193 -0.70 -15.33 -10.73
N LEU A 194 -0.67 -14.22 -9.97
CA LEU A 194 -0.52 -12.86 -10.51
C LEU A 194 0.68 -12.68 -11.43
N ARG A 195 1.82 -13.32 -11.10
CA ARG A 195 3.07 -13.15 -11.86
C ARG A 195 3.03 -13.70 -13.29
N TRP A 196 2.03 -14.53 -13.60
CA TRP A 196 1.79 -15.05 -14.95
C TRP A 196 0.52 -14.46 -15.57
N ALA A 197 -0.12 -13.52 -14.88
CA ALA A 197 -1.38 -12.96 -15.32
C ALA A 197 -1.15 -11.91 -16.42
N SER A 198 -1.96 -11.95 -17.48
CA SER A 198 -2.04 -10.83 -18.43
C SER A 198 -2.64 -9.59 -17.77
N ALA A 199 -2.44 -8.41 -18.36
CA ALA A 199 -3.05 -7.17 -17.84
C ALA A 199 -4.58 -7.26 -17.67
N MET A 200 -5.24 -8.01 -18.57
CA MET A 200 -6.70 -8.24 -18.49
C MET A 200 -7.08 -9.18 -17.35
N GLU A 201 -6.29 -10.21 -17.09
CA GLU A 201 -6.48 -11.11 -15.95
C GLU A 201 -6.21 -10.43 -14.63
N VAL A 202 -5.20 -9.55 -14.56
CA VAL A 202 -4.98 -8.71 -13.38
C VAL A 202 -6.20 -7.85 -13.13
N GLN A 203 -6.79 -7.24 -14.17
CA GLN A 203 -8.02 -6.46 -14.01
C GLN A 203 -9.19 -7.33 -13.54
N ALA A 204 -9.31 -8.58 -14.00
CA ALA A 204 -10.34 -9.51 -13.53
C ALA A 204 -10.13 -9.93 -12.07
N LEU A 205 -8.91 -10.32 -11.69
CA LEU A 205 -8.57 -10.74 -10.32
C LEU A 205 -8.68 -9.58 -9.32
N THR A 206 -8.32 -8.37 -9.74
CA THR A 206 -8.43 -7.17 -8.89
C THR A 206 -9.86 -6.73 -8.65
N LYS A 207 -10.84 -7.14 -9.47
CA LYS A 207 -12.28 -6.95 -9.14
C LYS A 207 -12.68 -7.64 -7.84
N LEU A 208 -11.91 -8.62 -7.37
CA LEU A 208 -12.13 -9.24 -6.05
C LEU A 208 -11.91 -8.27 -4.89
N ILE A 209 -11.04 -7.26 -5.06
CA ILE A 209 -10.70 -6.28 -4.03
C ILE A 209 -11.89 -5.37 -3.69
N PRO A 210 -12.54 -4.67 -4.64
CA PRO A 210 -13.72 -3.86 -4.36
C PRO A 210 -14.97 -4.67 -4.01
N GLN A 211 -15.00 -5.97 -4.36
CA GLN A 211 -16.13 -6.85 -4.10
C GLN A 211 -16.14 -7.45 -2.70
N LEU A 212 -15.12 -7.23 -1.85
CA LEU A 212 -15.29 -7.54 -0.43
C LEU A 212 -16.35 -6.58 0.13
N PRO A 213 -17.52 -7.07 0.57
CA PRO A 213 -18.54 -6.24 1.19
C PRO A 213 -18.09 -5.92 2.62
N LEU A 214 -17.08 -5.06 2.73
CA LEU A 214 -16.69 -4.47 4.00
C LEU A 214 -17.69 -3.37 4.31
N GLU A 215 -18.37 -3.49 5.44
CA GLU A 215 -19.16 -2.39 5.99
C GLU A 215 -18.31 -1.12 6.07
N ALA A 216 -18.96 0.04 5.96
CA ALA A 216 -18.30 1.32 6.16
C ALA A 216 -17.51 1.29 7.47
N MET A 217 -16.34 1.94 7.49
CA MET A 217 -15.56 2.04 8.73
C MET A 217 -16.46 2.69 9.79
N PRO A 218 -16.54 2.10 11.00
CA PRO A 218 -17.46 2.60 12.01
C PRO A 218 -17.09 4.06 12.36
N PRO A 219 -18.09 4.98 12.46
CA PRO A 219 -17.85 6.40 12.71
C PRO A 219 -17.24 6.65 14.11
N SER A 220 -17.36 5.68 15.00
CA SER A 220 -16.68 5.66 16.29
C SER A 220 -15.15 5.55 16.17
N GLY A 221 -14.62 5.15 15.00
CA GLY A 221 -13.20 4.87 14.79
C GLY A 221 -12.73 3.57 15.46
N ALA A 222 -13.64 2.77 15.97
CA ALA A 222 -13.33 1.55 16.70
C ALA A 222 -13.60 0.30 15.85
N LEU A 223 -12.56 -0.48 15.56
CA LEU A 223 -12.74 -1.74 14.85
C LEU A 223 -13.52 -2.77 15.70
N PRO A 224 -14.43 -3.57 15.09
CA PRO A 224 -15.09 -4.68 15.78
C PRO A 224 -14.08 -5.67 16.39
N VAL A 225 -14.41 -6.28 17.53
CA VAL A 225 -13.50 -7.30 18.12
C VAL A 225 -13.46 -8.55 17.24
N ALA A 226 -14.60 -8.94 16.67
CA ALA A 226 -14.70 -10.08 15.77
C ALA A 226 -14.26 -9.71 14.35
N MET A 227 -13.41 -10.55 13.75
CA MET A 227 -13.02 -10.42 12.35
C MET A 227 -14.18 -10.80 11.42
N PRO A 228 -14.51 -10.00 10.40
CA PRO A 228 -15.49 -10.38 9.38
C PRO A 228 -15.07 -11.69 8.67
N PRO A 229 -15.96 -12.68 8.48
CA PRO A 229 -15.62 -13.97 7.87
C PRO A 229 -15.00 -13.85 6.47
N ILE A 230 -15.48 -12.90 5.68
CA ILE A 230 -14.98 -12.60 4.34
C ILE A 230 -13.51 -12.15 4.38
N LEU A 231 -13.18 -11.28 5.33
CA LEU A 231 -11.82 -10.83 5.56
C LEU A 231 -10.94 -11.99 6.06
N ALA A 232 -11.48 -12.87 6.91
CA ALA A 232 -10.77 -14.07 7.35
C ALA A 232 -10.36 -14.95 6.16
N GLY A 233 -11.26 -15.16 5.20
CA GLY A 233 -10.98 -15.89 3.97
C GLY A 233 -9.91 -15.21 3.12
N ALA A 234 -10.00 -13.89 2.92
CA ALA A 234 -9.00 -13.12 2.17
C ALA A 234 -7.60 -13.17 2.81
N LEU A 235 -7.52 -13.03 4.14
CA LEU A 235 -6.27 -13.12 4.89
C LEU A 235 -5.70 -14.55 4.83
N ALA A 236 -6.52 -15.58 5.00
CA ALA A 236 -6.12 -16.98 4.85
C ALA A 236 -5.67 -17.32 3.42
N GLY A 237 -6.24 -16.65 2.42
CA GLY A 237 -5.79 -16.71 1.02
C GLY A 237 -4.46 -16.00 0.76
N GLY A 238 -3.98 -15.21 1.72
CA GLY A 238 -2.70 -14.52 1.63
C GLY A 238 -2.79 -13.14 0.98
N LEU A 239 -3.86 -12.38 1.24
CA LEU A 239 -4.00 -10.97 0.85
C LEU A 239 -2.74 -10.14 1.17
N LEU A 240 -2.27 -10.18 2.43
CA LEU A 240 -1.09 -9.41 2.87
C LEU A 240 0.19 -9.83 2.12
N PRO A 241 0.57 -11.14 2.08
CA PRO A 241 1.68 -11.62 1.24
C PRO A 241 1.55 -11.27 -0.24
N CYS A 242 0.33 -11.25 -0.80
CA CYS A 242 0.12 -10.90 -2.21
C CYS A 242 0.50 -9.45 -2.49
N LEU A 243 -0.01 -8.51 -1.67
CA LEU A 243 0.28 -7.08 -1.81
C LEU A 243 1.78 -6.80 -1.59
N GLU A 244 2.36 -7.44 -0.59
CA GLU A 244 3.77 -7.29 -0.25
C GLU A 244 4.69 -7.87 -1.34
N GLY A 245 4.38 -9.06 -1.85
CA GLY A 245 5.12 -9.69 -2.94
C GLY A 245 5.08 -8.90 -4.24
N ALA A 246 3.96 -8.23 -4.55
CA ALA A 246 3.85 -7.36 -5.71
C ALA A 246 4.84 -6.19 -5.64
N LEU A 247 4.94 -5.53 -4.48
CA LEU A 247 5.92 -4.46 -4.24
C LEU A 247 7.37 -4.95 -4.35
N ARG A 248 7.67 -6.16 -3.83
CA ARG A 248 9.01 -6.76 -3.92
C ARG A 248 9.44 -7.09 -5.34
N ARG A 249 8.51 -7.61 -6.16
CA ARG A 249 8.78 -7.99 -7.56
C ARG A 249 8.84 -6.80 -8.49
N ALA A 250 8.04 -5.77 -8.23
CA ALA A 250 7.95 -4.61 -9.11
C ALA A 250 9.31 -3.93 -9.35
N ARG A 251 10.26 -4.01 -8.40
CA ARG A 251 11.63 -3.49 -8.57
C ARG A 251 12.39 -4.12 -9.75
N HIS A 252 12.09 -5.37 -10.09
CA HIS A 252 12.86 -6.19 -11.04
C HIS A 252 12.31 -6.14 -12.47
N ALA A 253 11.05 -5.74 -12.64
CA ALA A 253 10.38 -5.63 -13.93
C ALA A 253 9.82 -4.20 -14.12
N PRO A 254 10.68 -3.20 -14.39
CA PRO A 254 10.29 -1.78 -14.45
C PRO A 254 9.41 -1.42 -15.67
N LYS A 255 9.03 -2.38 -16.52
CA LYS A 255 8.20 -2.19 -17.71
C LYS A 255 7.05 -3.19 -17.70
N ASP A 256 5.83 -2.68 -17.80
CA ASP A 256 4.57 -3.37 -18.14
C ASP A 256 4.48 -4.83 -17.70
N GLY A 257 4.20 -5.02 -16.41
CA GLY A 257 3.97 -6.34 -15.81
C GLY A 257 2.77 -6.32 -14.88
N ALA A 258 2.28 -7.52 -14.54
CA ALA A 258 1.09 -7.72 -13.71
C ALA A 258 1.15 -6.98 -12.36
N ASP A 259 2.33 -6.91 -11.74
CA ASP A 259 2.53 -6.23 -10.46
C ASP A 259 2.34 -4.71 -10.58
N SER A 260 2.77 -4.09 -11.69
CA SER A 260 2.56 -2.66 -11.96
C SER A 260 1.09 -2.35 -12.19
N ALA A 261 0.40 -3.20 -12.97
CA ALA A 261 -1.04 -3.09 -13.20
C ALA A 261 -1.83 -3.21 -11.89
N LEU A 262 -1.46 -4.15 -11.01
CA LEU A 262 -2.06 -4.28 -9.68
C LEU A 262 -1.88 -2.99 -8.86
N LEU A 263 -0.67 -2.44 -8.78
CA LEU A 263 -0.42 -1.21 -8.02
C LEU A 263 -1.19 -0.01 -8.57
N ALA A 264 -1.27 0.14 -9.89
CA ALA A 264 -2.07 1.19 -10.52
C ALA A 264 -3.57 1.06 -10.18
N LEU A 265 -4.09 -0.17 -10.18
CA LEU A 265 -5.48 -0.45 -9.81
C LEU A 265 -5.76 -0.18 -8.33
N LEU A 266 -4.83 -0.52 -7.44
CA LEU A 266 -4.93 -0.19 -6.02
C LEU A 266 -4.96 1.32 -5.79
N VAL A 267 -4.11 2.08 -6.50
CA VAL A 267 -4.12 3.56 -6.43
C VAL A 267 -5.46 4.12 -6.90
N SER A 268 -5.97 3.63 -8.04
CA SER A 268 -7.28 4.06 -8.56
C SER A 268 -8.42 3.74 -7.59
N TYR A 269 -8.38 2.56 -6.95
CA TYR A 269 -9.36 2.17 -5.96
C TYR A 269 -9.25 3.01 -4.66
N GLY A 270 -8.04 3.37 -4.25
CA GLY A 270 -7.81 4.28 -3.12
C GLY A 270 -8.36 5.67 -3.36
N GLN A 271 -8.23 6.22 -4.57
CA GLN A 271 -8.81 7.52 -4.95
C GLN A 271 -10.34 7.54 -4.85
N GLN A 272 -10.99 6.38 -4.90
CA GLN A 272 -12.45 6.22 -4.72
C GLN A 272 -12.84 6.01 -3.24
N GLY A 273 -11.88 6.05 -2.31
CA GLY A 273 -12.10 5.90 -0.86
C GLY A 273 -12.26 4.44 -0.38
N GLY A 274 -12.10 3.45 -1.27
CA GLY A 274 -12.35 2.04 -0.94
C GLY A 274 -11.16 1.30 -0.34
N LEU A 275 -9.93 1.77 -0.54
CA LEU A 275 -8.73 1.02 -0.19
C LEU A 275 -8.42 1.01 1.32
N TRP A 276 -8.55 2.17 1.99
CA TRP A 276 -8.23 2.27 3.42
C TRP A 276 -9.04 1.33 4.32
N PRO A 277 -10.38 1.20 4.18
CA PRO A 277 -11.17 0.24 4.94
C PRO A 277 -10.69 -1.21 4.83
N LEU A 278 -10.12 -1.60 3.69
CA LEU A 278 -9.55 -2.92 3.47
C LEU A 278 -8.17 -3.03 4.14
N VAL A 279 -7.27 -2.08 3.86
CA VAL A 279 -5.89 -2.12 4.36
C VAL A 279 -5.86 -1.98 5.88
N ALA A 280 -6.64 -1.07 6.47
CA ALA A 280 -6.72 -0.88 7.91
C ALA A 280 -7.16 -2.17 8.63
N ARG A 281 -8.19 -2.86 8.12
CA ARG A 281 -8.64 -4.13 8.69
C ARG A 281 -7.65 -5.26 8.43
N ALA A 282 -7.03 -5.32 7.25
CA ALA A 282 -5.99 -6.31 6.97
C ALA A 282 -4.79 -6.14 7.92
N LEU A 283 -4.39 -4.90 8.22
CA LEU A 283 -3.35 -4.59 9.20
C LEU A 283 -3.80 -4.92 10.64
N ALA A 284 -5.07 -4.68 10.99
CA ALA A 284 -5.61 -4.91 12.33
C ALA A 284 -5.82 -6.40 12.67
N TYR A 285 -6.36 -7.20 11.74
CA TYR A 285 -6.72 -8.61 11.97
C TYR A 285 -5.73 -9.61 11.34
N GLY A 286 -4.86 -9.16 10.44
CA GLY A 286 -3.87 -10.01 9.80
C GLY A 286 -2.80 -10.52 10.75
N GLU A 287 -2.04 -11.51 10.30
CA GLU A 287 -0.89 -12.01 11.06
C GLU A 287 0.13 -10.85 11.25
N PRO A 288 0.60 -10.57 12.49
CA PRO A 288 1.39 -9.38 12.78
C PRO A 288 2.65 -9.23 11.94
N ARG A 289 3.36 -10.31 11.63
CA ARG A 289 4.58 -10.25 10.81
C ARG A 289 4.27 -9.99 9.34
N GLN A 290 3.22 -10.58 8.79
CA GLN A 290 2.78 -10.31 7.42
C GLN A 290 2.30 -8.87 7.25
N ALA A 291 1.61 -8.33 8.25
CA ALA A 291 1.17 -6.94 8.24
C ALA A 291 2.37 -5.98 8.31
N ALA A 292 3.34 -6.27 9.20
CA ALA A 292 4.58 -5.52 9.27
C ALA A 292 5.45 -5.63 8.02
N ALA A 293 5.48 -6.81 7.40
CA ALA A 293 6.19 -7.07 6.16
C ALA A 293 5.70 -6.14 5.05
N LEU A 294 4.38 -5.99 4.90
CA LEU A 294 3.80 -5.06 3.93
C LEU A 294 4.25 -3.62 4.20
N VAL A 295 4.20 -3.19 5.47
CA VAL A 295 4.62 -1.84 5.88
C VAL A 295 6.10 -1.59 5.61
N ALA A 296 6.96 -2.52 6.04
CA ALA A 296 8.40 -2.45 5.83
C ALA A 296 8.74 -2.45 4.34
N THR A 297 8.14 -3.34 3.55
CA THR A 297 8.39 -3.47 2.12
C THR A 297 7.98 -2.21 1.36
N LEU A 298 6.83 -1.59 1.68
CA LEU A 298 6.45 -0.32 1.06
C LEU A 298 7.42 0.80 1.44
N GLY A 299 7.85 0.88 2.70
CA GLY A 299 8.86 1.86 3.14
C GLY A 299 10.20 1.70 2.42
N LYS A 300 10.66 0.46 2.26
CA LYS A 300 11.86 0.14 1.48
C LYS A 300 11.69 0.53 0.01
N ALA A 301 10.58 0.15 -0.62
CA ALA A 301 10.29 0.48 -2.01
C ALA A 301 10.35 2.00 -2.26
N LEU A 302 9.74 2.79 -1.36
CA LEU A 302 9.81 4.25 -1.40
C LEU A 302 11.26 4.75 -1.38
N ARG A 303 12.06 4.28 -0.43
CA ARG A 303 13.44 4.74 -0.23
C ARG A 303 14.42 4.26 -1.29
N THR A 304 14.28 3.03 -1.78
CA THR A 304 15.29 2.40 -2.65
C THR A 304 15.11 2.70 -4.12
N PHE A 305 13.86 2.87 -4.59
CA PHE A 305 13.62 3.11 -6.01
C PHE A 305 12.58 4.19 -6.28
N ALA A 306 11.46 4.27 -5.55
CA ALA A 306 10.38 5.17 -5.97
C ALA A 306 10.79 6.65 -5.86
N VAL A 307 11.25 7.09 -4.68
CA VAL A 307 11.70 8.47 -4.46
C VAL A 307 12.96 8.80 -5.26
N PRO A 308 14.03 7.96 -5.27
CA PRO A 308 15.20 8.23 -6.10
C PRO A 308 14.90 8.37 -7.59
N LEU A 309 14.02 7.54 -8.16
CA LEU A 309 13.64 7.62 -9.58
C LEU A 309 12.84 8.88 -9.88
N LEU A 310 11.93 9.29 -8.99
CA LEU A 310 11.16 10.53 -9.17
C LEU A 310 12.06 11.77 -9.06
N LYS A 311 12.98 11.81 -8.08
CA LYS A 311 13.97 12.88 -7.96
C LYS A 311 14.87 12.97 -9.21
N ALA A 312 15.34 11.84 -9.72
CA ALA A 312 16.13 11.81 -10.95
C ALA A 312 15.32 12.26 -12.18
N GLY A 313 14.01 11.97 -12.21
CA GLY A 313 13.09 12.41 -13.26
C GLY A 313 12.80 13.90 -13.24
N ALA A 314 12.82 14.55 -12.06
CA ALA A 314 12.47 15.97 -11.89
C ALA A 314 13.36 16.93 -12.72
N LEU A 315 14.61 16.55 -13.00
CA LEU A 315 15.58 17.37 -13.74
C LEU A 315 15.88 16.84 -15.16
N GLY A 316 15.24 15.75 -15.58
CA GLY A 316 15.59 15.04 -16.82
C GLY A 316 14.45 14.93 -17.82
N THR A 317 14.78 14.66 -19.09
CA THR A 317 13.82 14.30 -20.15
C THR A 317 13.40 12.83 -20.10
N ARG A 318 13.90 12.04 -19.12
CA ARG A 318 13.56 10.63 -18.96
C ARG A 318 12.10 10.50 -18.54
N ARG A 319 11.34 9.73 -19.33
CA ARG A 319 9.94 9.38 -19.04
C ARG A 319 9.81 8.85 -17.62
N PHE A 320 8.79 9.36 -16.93
CA PHE A 320 8.31 8.91 -15.64
C PHE A 320 8.28 7.38 -15.53
N CYS A 321 8.70 6.84 -14.39
CA CYS A 321 8.55 5.43 -14.07
C CYS A 321 7.15 5.26 -13.45
N PRO A 322 6.15 4.69 -14.17
CA PRO A 322 4.77 4.61 -13.67
C PRO A 322 4.69 3.83 -12.35
N LEU A 323 5.58 2.88 -12.16
CA LEU A 323 5.69 2.12 -10.93
C LEU A 323 6.14 2.99 -9.73
N ALA A 324 7.11 3.87 -9.93
CA ALA A 324 7.56 4.78 -8.88
C ALA A 324 6.43 5.73 -8.47
N GLU A 325 5.69 6.26 -9.43
CA GLU A 325 4.50 7.08 -9.21
C GLU A 325 3.40 6.30 -8.47
N CYS A 326 3.09 5.08 -8.90
CA CYS A 326 2.07 4.26 -8.24
C CYS A 326 2.47 3.93 -6.79
N THR A 327 3.75 3.65 -6.55
CA THR A 327 4.26 3.33 -5.21
C THR A 327 4.15 4.54 -4.27
N THR A 328 4.57 5.73 -4.72
CA THR A 328 4.45 6.95 -3.91
C THR A 328 3.00 7.38 -3.74
N ALA A 329 2.17 7.27 -4.79
CA ALA A 329 0.74 7.58 -4.74
C ALA A 329 -0.01 6.65 -3.78
N LEU A 330 0.32 5.35 -3.78
CA LEU A 330 -0.26 4.37 -2.85
C LEU A 330 0.06 4.72 -1.40
N ALA A 331 1.34 4.95 -1.08
CA ALA A 331 1.74 5.33 0.28
C ALA A 331 1.11 6.66 0.72
N ARG A 332 1.08 7.66 -0.18
CA ARG A 332 0.43 8.95 0.06
C ARG A 332 -1.05 8.78 0.38
N GLN A 333 -1.77 8.02 -0.43
CA GLN A 333 -3.20 7.81 -0.26
C GLN A 333 -3.52 7.09 1.06
N LEU A 334 -2.78 6.02 1.37
CA LEU A 334 -2.97 5.28 2.62
C LEU A 334 -2.73 6.13 3.86
N LEU A 335 -1.68 6.96 3.86
CA LEU A 335 -1.43 7.87 4.99
C LEU A 335 -2.46 8.99 5.08
N LEU A 336 -2.96 9.49 3.94
CA LEU A 336 -3.97 10.55 3.93
C LEU A 336 -5.30 10.01 4.48
N ASP A 337 -5.76 8.86 3.97
CA ASP A 337 -6.97 8.21 4.42
C ASP A 337 -6.87 7.81 5.91
N ALA A 338 -5.68 7.40 6.37
CA ALA A 338 -5.43 7.09 7.77
C ALA A 338 -5.60 8.32 8.68
N VAL A 339 -5.02 9.48 8.31
CA VAL A 339 -5.18 10.69 9.13
C VAL A 339 -6.61 11.22 9.07
N ASP A 340 -7.28 11.13 7.91
CA ASP A 340 -8.71 11.43 7.77
C ASP A 340 -9.57 10.59 8.72
N TRP A 341 -9.30 9.28 8.75
CA TRP A 341 -10.01 8.35 9.62
C TRP A 341 -9.73 8.62 11.10
N LEU A 342 -8.48 8.83 11.50
CA LEU A 342 -8.10 9.14 12.88
C LEU A 342 -8.71 10.45 13.39
N GLU A 343 -8.85 11.45 12.52
CA GLU A 343 -9.46 12.73 12.83
C GLU A 343 -11.00 12.67 12.84
N ALA A 344 -11.60 11.76 12.08
CA ALA A 344 -13.04 11.51 12.06
C ALA A 344 -13.50 10.65 13.26
N ALA A 345 -12.63 9.76 13.74
CA ALA A 345 -12.86 8.87 14.87
C ALA A 345 -13.38 9.64 16.10
N GLY A 346 -14.51 9.21 16.66
CA GLY A 346 -15.04 9.71 17.94
C GLY A 346 -15.98 10.92 17.86
N THR A 347 -16.53 11.27 16.70
CA THR A 347 -17.59 12.29 16.59
C THR A 347 -18.95 11.84 17.13
N GLN A 348 -19.14 10.53 17.38
CA GLN A 348 -20.45 9.92 17.66
C GLN A 348 -20.44 8.91 18.84
N GLY A 349 -19.38 8.84 19.66
CA GLY A 349 -19.24 7.82 20.72
C GLY A 349 -18.88 8.40 22.10
N GLY A 350 -19.50 7.89 23.17
CA GLY A 350 -19.19 8.28 24.55
C GLY A 350 -17.80 7.82 25.02
N PRO A 351 -17.17 8.52 25.99
CA PRO A 351 -15.77 8.31 26.39
C PRO A 351 -15.46 6.90 26.91
N ALA A 352 -16.42 6.25 27.59
CA ALA A 352 -16.26 4.89 28.10
C ALA A 352 -16.23 3.82 26.99
N ALA A 353 -17.06 3.99 25.95
CA ALA A 353 -17.09 3.09 24.79
C ALA A 353 -15.82 3.24 23.93
N ALA A 354 -15.29 4.46 23.82
CA ALA A 354 -14.02 4.74 23.14
C ALA A 354 -12.80 4.13 23.88
N ALA A 355 -12.82 4.11 25.21
CA ALA A 355 -11.75 3.50 26.00
C ALA A 355 -11.74 1.96 25.88
N ALA A 356 -12.91 1.33 25.90
CA ALA A 356 -13.03 -0.12 25.76
C ALA A 356 -12.62 -0.62 24.36
N THR A 357 -12.91 0.16 23.31
CA THR A 357 -12.53 -0.18 21.93
C THR A 357 -11.07 0.10 21.61
N ALA A 358 -10.50 1.19 22.14
CA ALA A 358 -9.05 1.46 22.10
C ALA A 358 -8.22 0.33 22.76
N ALA A 359 -8.81 -0.38 23.73
CA ALA A 359 -8.17 -1.51 24.40
C ALA A 359 -8.24 -2.83 23.61
N SER A 360 -8.97 -2.90 22.49
CA SER A 360 -9.10 -4.15 21.72
C SER A 360 -7.78 -4.52 21.02
N ALA A 361 -7.47 -5.83 20.95
CA ALA A 361 -6.24 -6.31 20.33
C ALA A 361 -6.07 -5.88 18.85
N PRO A 362 -7.12 -5.93 17.99
CA PRO A 362 -7.01 -5.47 16.60
C PRO A 362 -6.72 -3.96 16.50
N GLN A 363 -7.34 -3.15 17.37
CA GLN A 363 -7.10 -1.71 17.41
C GLN A 363 -5.66 -1.39 17.82
N GLN A 364 -5.16 -2.02 18.90
CA GLN A 364 -3.76 -1.84 19.32
C GLN A 364 -2.75 -2.29 18.26
N GLN A 365 -3.06 -3.35 17.51
CA GLN A 365 -2.22 -3.81 16.41
C GLN A 365 -2.20 -2.77 15.28
N LEU A 366 -3.37 -2.24 14.90
CA LEU A 366 -3.47 -1.18 13.89
C LEU A 366 -2.70 0.08 14.31
N ASP A 367 -2.84 0.53 15.56
CA ASP A 367 -2.17 1.73 16.07
C ASP A 367 -0.63 1.58 16.02
N ARG A 368 -0.11 0.39 16.35
CA ARG A 368 1.33 0.07 16.23
C ARG A 368 1.78 0.05 14.77
N LEU A 369 1.01 -0.57 13.89
CA LEU A 369 1.36 -0.64 12.46
C LEU A 369 1.24 0.72 11.76
N LEU A 370 0.29 1.57 12.18
CA LEU A 370 0.18 2.95 11.74
C LEU A 370 1.37 3.78 12.21
N SER A 371 1.75 3.66 13.48
CA SER A 371 2.97 4.28 13.99
C SER A 371 4.19 3.84 13.18
N TYR A 372 4.28 2.56 12.83
CA TYR A 372 5.37 2.04 12.01
C TYR A 372 5.31 2.58 10.57
N ALA A 373 4.14 2.61 9.95
CA ALA A 373 3.93 3.14 8.60
C ALA A 373 4.29 4.62 8.52
N VAL A 374 3.92 5.42 9.51
CA VAL A 374 4.31 6.84 9.57
C VAL A 374 5.84 6.98 9.66
N CYS A 375 6.51 6.18 10.48
CA CYS A 375 7.98 6.22 10.59
C CYS A 375 8.68 5.78 9.30
N GLU A 376 8.13 4.81 8.57
CA GLU A 376 8.76 4.23 7.38
C GLU A 376 8.44 4.98 6.08
N TRP A 377 7.22 5.49 5.95
CA TRP A 377 6.68 6.04 4.71
C TRP A 377 6.71 7.56 4.67
N LEU A 378 6.47 8.25 5.81
CA LEU A 378 6.39 9.71 5.82
C LEU A 378 7.74 10.38 5.49
N PRO A 379 8.90 9.95 6.04
CA PRO A 379 10.19 10.57 5.73
C PRO A 379 10.55 10.60 4.24
N PRO A 380 10.52 9.48 3.47
CA PRO A 380 10.82 9.53 2.05
C PRO A 380 9.85 10.41 1.25
N LEU A 381 8.57 10.48 1.64
CA LEU A 381 7.60 11.35 0.99
C LEU A 381 7.87 12.85 1.28
N CYS A 382 8.28 13.19 2.51
CA CYS A 382 8.67 14.54 2.86
C CYS A 382 9.96 14.96 2.15
N ASP A 383 10.93 14.05 2.05
CA ASP A 383 12.19 14.25 1.33
C ASP A 383 11.97 14.48 -0.19
N LEU A 384 10.99 13.78 -0.78
CA LEU A 384 10.56 14.04 -2.15
C LEU A 384 9.97 15.45 -2.28
N LEU A 385 9.04 15.83 -1.40
CA LEU A 385 8.41 17.15 -1.41
C LEU A 385 9.43 18.28 -1.25
N SER A 386 10.29 18.21 -0.22
CA SER A 386 11.35 19.20 0.00
C SER A 386 12.25 19.35 -1.23
N HIS A 387 12.64 18.25 -1.87
CA HIS A 387 13.44 18.31 -3.09
C HIS A 387 12.75 19.13 -4.20
N TYR A 388 11.48 18.85 -4.49
CA TYR A 388 10.72 19.64 -5.47
C TYR A 388 10.54 21.09 -5.06
N THR A 389 10.31 21.37 -3.77
CA THR A 389 10.22 22.74 -3.25
C THR A 389 11.54 23.49 -3.45
N THR A 390 12.68 22.88 -3.16
CA THR A 390 14.01 23.47 -3.41
C THR A 390 14.22 23.74 -4.91
N LEU A 391 13.87 22.79 -5.77
CA LEU A 391 13.98 22.96 -7.23
C LEU A 391 13.08 24.10 -7.75
N ALA A 392 11.87 24.23 -7.22
CA ALA A 392 10.96 25.31 -7.57
C ALA A 392 11.49 26.68 -7.08
N LEU A 393 11.99 26.77 -5.85
CA LEU A 393 12.54 28.00 -5.28
C LEU A 393 13.82 28.46 -6.00
N SER A 394 14.63 27.50 -6.47
CA SER A 394 15.85 27.78 -7.25
C SER A 394 15.59 28.14 -8.72
N GLY A 395 14.34 28.07 -9.19
CA GLY A 395 13.96 28.34 -10.58
C GLY A 395 14.41 27.26 -11.57
N GLN A 396 14.85 26.09 -11.09
CA GLN A 396 15.34 24.99 -11.94
C GLN A 396 14.23 24.20 -12.64
N ILE A 397 12.98 24.31 -12.18
CA ILE A 397 11.82 23.72 -12.86
C ILE A 397 10.99 24.83 -13.48
N ASP A 398 10.69 24.70 -14.79
CA ASP A 398 9.74 25.59 -15.45
C ASP A 398 8.29 25.22 -15.08
N VAL A 399 7.82 25.97 -14.09
CA VAL A 399 6.46 25.90 -13.55
C VAL A 399 5.38 26.26 -14.58
N GLN A 400 5.75 26.85 -15.73
CA GLN A 400 4.81 27.21 -16.79
C GLN A 400 4.56 26.07 -17.79
N SER A 401 5.27 24.95 -17.68
CA SER A 401 5.11 23.82 -18.59
C SER A 401 3.83 23.01 -18.32
N ALA A 402 3.21 22.45 -19.37
CA ALA A 402 2.02 21.60 -19.23
C ALA A 402 2.30 20.29 -18.47
N ALA A 403 3.55 19.81 -18.49
CA ALA A 403 4.01 18.69 -17.66
C ALA A 403 3.93 19.05 -16.17
N TYR A 404 4.35 20.27 -15.82
CA TYR A 404 4.33 20.76 -14.45
C TYR A 404 2.91 20.90 -13.86
N LEU A 405 1.89 21.24 -14.65
CA LEU A 405 0.51 21.35 -14.13
C LEU A 405 -0.04 20.04 -13.55
N ARG A 406 0.35 18.89 -14.11
CA ARG A 406 0.00 17.57 -13.54
C ARG A 406 0.77 17.32 -12.24
N ASP A 407 2.01 17.77 -12.19
CA ASP A 407 2.86 17.66 -11.01
C ASP A 407 2.36 18.56 -9.87
N VAL A 408 1.80 19.75 -10.14
CA VAL A 408 1.28 20.67 -9.10
C VAL A 408 0.21 20.01 -8.23
N ALA A 409 -0.77 19.34 -8.83
CA ALA A 409 -1.83 18.67 -8.08
C ALA A 409 -1.28 17.53 -7.21
N ALA A 410 -0.32 16.77 -7.74
CA ALA A 410 0.35 15.72 -7.00
C ALA A 410 1.18 16.29 -5.83
N MET A 411 1.98 17.33 -6.09
CA MET A 411 2.77 18.04 -5.08
C MET A 411 1.88 18.63 -3.98
N SER A 412 0.71 19.15 -4.35
CA SER A 412 -0.24 19.68 -3.37
C SER A 412 -0.84 18.61 -2.47
N ALA A 413 -1.09 17.43 -3.01
CA ALA A 413 -1.50 16.28 -2.22
C ALA A 413 -0.38 15.82 -1.24
N PHE A 414 0.89 15.84 -1.66
CA PHE A 414 2.02 15.54 -0.76
C PHE A 414 2.20 16.59 0.33
N ALA A 415 2.06 17.86 -0.01
CA ALA A 415 2.10 18.96 0.95
C ALA A 415 0.99 18.87 2.01
N THR A 416 -0.25 18.62 1.56
CA THR A 416 -1.40 18.42 2.45
C THR A 416 -1.16 17.24 3.38
N LEU A 417 -0.67 16.12 2.84
CA LEU A 417 -0.30 14.95 3.62
C LEU A 417 0.73 15.30 4.70
N ARG A 418 1.86 15.91 4.31
CA ARG A 418 2.94 16.31 5.22
C ARG A 418 2.36 17.18 6.34
N ASN A 419 1.68 18.26 5.99
CA ASN A 419 1.24 19.26 6.97
C ASN A 419 0.25 18.67 7.98
N ARG A 420 -0.68 17.81 7.53
CA ARG A 420 -1.61 17.11 8.42
C ARG A 420 -0.94 16.11 9.35
N TRP A 421 0.05 15.36 8.87
CA TRP A 421 0.80 14.47 9.77
C TRP A 421 1.72 15.23 10.71
N LEU A 422 2.33 16.33 10.27
CA LEU A 422 3.19 17.16 11.12
C LEU A 422 2.41 17.80 12.28
N THR A 423 1.16 18.24 12.07
CA THR A 423 0.31 18.72 13.18
C THR A 423 0.06 17.61 14.20
N VAL A 424 -0.36 16.43 13.75
CA VAL A 424 -0.61 15.26 14.61
C VAL A 424 0.64 14.83 15.37
N LEU A 425 1.79 14.75 14.68
CA LEU A 425 3.06 14.33 15.27
C LEU A 425 3.62 15.36 16.25
N ALA A 426 3.52 16.66 15.96
CA ALA A 426 3.90 17.70 16.91
C ALA A 426 3.06 17.64 18.19
N ARG A 427 1.75 17.45 18.04
CA ARG A 427 0.82 17.27 19.17
C ARG A 427 1.05 15.95 19.93
N ARG A 428 1.54 14.91 19.26
CA ARG A 428 1.95 13.66 19.91
C ARG A 428 3.24 13.83 20.69
N ALA A 429 4.24 14.50 20.13
CA ALA A 429 5.52 14.75 20.78
C ALA A 429 5.34 15.55 22.08
N GLU A 430 4.54 16.62 22.06
CA GLU A 430 4.22 17.40 23.26
C GLU A 430 3.55 16.56 24.35
N ARG A 431 2.64 15.65 23.96
CA ARG A 431 2.00 14.70 24.90
C ARG A 431 2.99 13.69 25.47
N SER A 432 3.83 13.09 24.64
CA SER A 432 4.83 12.11 25.08
C SER A 432 5.81 12.73 26.09
N GLU A 433 6.18 14.01 25.91
CA GLU A 433 6.98 14.72 26.91
C GLU A 433 6.25 14.90 28.24
N VAL A 434 4.96 15.25 28.21
CA VAL A 434 4.15 15.38 29.43
C VAL A 434 3.99 14.03 30.13
N GLU A 435 3.72 12.97 29.38
CA GLU A 435 3.63 11.58 29.88
C GLU A 435 4.97 11.13 30.51
N ALA A 436 6.10 11.43 29.85
CA ALA A 436 7.42 11.07 30.35
C ALA A 436 7.85 11.86 31.59
N ARG A 437 7.37 13.10 31.77
CA ARG A 437 7.56 13.85 33.03
C ARG A 437 6.72 13.28 34.16
N ALA A 438 5.57 12.69 33.86
CA ALA A 438 4.69 12.08 34.85
C ALA A 438 5.16 10.69 35.30
N VAL A 439 5.79 9.91 34.41
CA VAL A 439 6.25 8.53 34.69
C VAL A 439 7.76 8.40 34.47
N PRO A 440 8.57 8.33 35.54
CA PRO A 440 10.01 8.13 35.42
C PRO A 440 10.35 6.81 34.69
N GLY A 441 11.13 6.89 33.60
CA GLY A 441 11.64 5.72 32.87
C GLY A 441 10.98 5.44 31.50
N THR A 442 9.90 6.14 31.14
CA THR A 442 9.32 6.07 29.79
C THR A 442 10.10 6.94 28.81
N ALA A 443 10.55 6.38 27.68
CA ALA A 443 11.22 7.14 26.63
C ALA A 443 10.21 8.06 25.90
N GLY A 444 10.22 9.36 26.20
CA GLY A 444 9.28 10.34 25.62
C GLY A 444 9.76 11.02 24.33
N ASP A 445 11.05 10.88 23.98
CA ASP A 445 11.67 11.70 22.93
C ASP A 445 11.58 11.10 21.52
N GLY A 446 11.03 9.89 21.34
CA GLY A 446 11.06 9.18 20.05
C GLY A 446 10.39 9.95 18.91
N TRP A 447 9.20 10.52 19.15
CA TRP A 447 8.52 11.36 18.15
C TRP A 447 9.25 12.68 17.88
N ARG A 448 9.83 13.28 18.92
CA ARG A 448 10.65 14.50 18.80
C ARG A 448 11.90 14.25 17.94
N GLN A 449 12.57 13.12 18.13
CA GLN A 449 13.71 12.69 17.33
C GLN A 449 13.33 12.45 15.87
N LEU A 450 12.17 11.85 15.60
CA LEU A 450 11.68 11.66 14.23
C LEU A 450 11.43 12.99 13.52
N LEU A 451 10.79 13.95 14.20
CA LEU A 451 10.50 15.29 13.69
C LEU A 451 11.77 16.06 13.34
N LEU A 452 12.76 16.05 14.22
CA LEU A 452 14.02 16.80 14.04
C LEU A 452 15.00 16.09 13.11
N GLY A 453 15.06 14.76 13.17
CA GLY A 453 15.97 13.93 12.39
C GLY A 453 15.45 13.68 10.99
N SER A 454 14.69 12.59 10.82
CA SER A 454 14.32 12.07 9.49
C SER A 454 13.35 12.97 8.72
N LEU A 455 12.54 13.78 9.40
CA LEU A 455 11.58 14.69 8.75
C LEU A 455 12.15 16.09 8.49
N GLY A 456 13.23 16.49 9.18
CA GLY A 456 13.81 17.83 9.04
C GLY A 456 12.77 18.95 9.19
N VAL A 457 11.81 18.79 10.12
CA VAL A 457 10.54 19.52 10.10
C VAL A 457 10.68 21.05 10.08
N VAL A 458 11.69 21.58 10.77
CA VAL A 458 11.95 23.02 10.85
C VAL A 458 12.36 23.55 9.48
N SER A 459 13.35 22.95 8.83
CA SER A 459 13.77 23.38 7.49
C SER A 459 12.66 23.20 6.46
N ALA A 460 11.97 22.05 6.47
CA ALA A 460 10.93 21.73 5.50
C ALA A 460 9.72 22.68 5.57
N LEU A 461 9.24 23.00 6.79
CA LEU A 461 8.16 23.97 6.96
C LEU A 461 8.62 25.39 6.65
N GLY A 462 9.87 25.72 6.97
CA GLY A 462 10.41 27.04 6.66
C GLY A 462 10.53 27.30 5.15
N GLU A 463 11.04 26.33 4.39
CA GLU A 463 11.03 26.40 2.92
C GLU A 463 9.62 26.55 2.35
N SER A 464 8.64 25.90 2.98
CA SER A 464 7.23 25.96 2.53
C SER A 464 6.57 27.30 2.88
N LEU A 465 6.94 27.91 4.01
CA LEU A 465 6.58 29.29 4.37
C LEU A 465 7.24 30.30 3.41
N ALA A 466 8.49 30.07 3.02
CA ALA A 466 9.17 30.92 2.04
C ALA A 466 8.55 30.83 0.64
N ALA A 467 8.05 29.65 0.26
CA ALA A 467 7.33 29.41 -0.98
C ALA A 467 5.85 29.86 -0.95
N ALA A 468 5.33 30.30 0.19
CA ALA A 468 3.95 30.78 0.31
C ALA A 468 3.75 32.08 -0.48
N PRO A 469 2.64 32.21 -1.25
CA PRO A 469 2.40 33.38 -2.07
C PRO A 469 2.30 34.68 -1.27
N ARG A 470 2.87 35.76 -1.83
CA ARG A 470 2.80 37.11 -1.26
C ARG A 470 1.62 37.88 -1.86
N GLN A 471 1.09 38.85 -1.11
CA GLN A 471 0.01 39.72 -1.63
C GLN A 471 0.46 40.46 -2.90
N GLY A 472 -0.39 40.47 -3.93
CA GLY A 472 -0.17 41.19 -5.20
C GLY A 472 0.45 40.35 -6.31
N GLU A 473 0.94 39.16 -5.99
CA GLU A 473 1.23 38.12 -6.97
C GLU A 473 -0.12 37.61 -7.52
N GLY A 474 -0.42 37.84 -8.82
CA GLY A 474 -1.71 37.45 -9.42
C GLY A 474 -2.00 35.94 -9.32
N PRO A 475 -3.06 35.42 -9.98
CA PRO A 475 -3.40 33.98 -9.95
C PRO A 475 -2.23 33.04 -10.32
N ARG A 476 -1.20 33.60 -10.99
CA ARG A 476 0.01 32.93 -11.47
C ARG A 476 1.19 32.94 -10.48
N GLY A 477 1.16 33.76 -9.44
CA GLY A 477 2.16 33.75 -8.36
C GLY A 477 1.68 33.05 -7.08
N ALA A 478 0.41 32.61 -7.04
CA ALA A 478 -0.08 31.59 -6.11
C ALA A 478 0.50 30.20 -6.40
N ARG A 479 1.82 30.02 -6.22
CA ARG A 479 2.49 28.71 -6.33
C ARG A 479 2.79 28.13 -4.94
N GLY A 480 1.82 28.27 -4.02
CA GLY A 480 1.83 27.54 -2.77
C GLY A 480 1.31 26.13 -3.03
N PHE A 481 2.21 25.15 -2.99
CA PHE A 481 1.85 23.74 -3.11
C PHE A 481 0.87 23.31 -1.99
N ASP A 482 0.79 24.04 -0.89
CA ASP A 482 0.13 23.60 0.32
C ASP A 482 -1.32 24.11 0.44
N SER A 483 -2.21 23.32 1.05
CA SER A 483 -3.39 23.88 1.72
C SER A 483 -2.88 24.87 2.78
N MET A 484 -3.02 26.17 2.48
CA MET A 484 -2.47 27.25 3.31
C MET A 484 -2.93 27.15 4.77
N GLY A 485 -4.18 26.73 4.99
CA GLY A 485 -4.69 26.47 6.34
C GLY A 485 -3.93 25.35 7.05
N ALA A 486 -3.71 24.22 6.39
CA ALA A 486 -2.94 23.10 6.95
C ALA A 486 -1.46 23.49 7.20
N LEU A 487 -0.88 24.34 6.34
CA LEU A 487 0.48 24.87 6.55
C LEU A 487 0.54 25.76 7.80
N ALA A 488 -0.43 26.67 7.99
CA ALA A 488 -0.49 27.52 9.19
C ALA A 488 -0.65 26.70 10.47
N GLU A 489 -1.54 25.70 10.47
CA GLU A 489 -1.72 24.77 11.58
C GLU A 489 -0.43 24.01 11.91
N ALA A 490 0.25 23.47 10.88
CA ALA A 490 1.51 22.74 11.04
C ALA A 490 2.60 23.62 11.63
N CYS A 491 2.78 24.83 11.11
CA CYS A 491 3.77 25.78 11.61
C CYS A 491 3.50 26.17 13.07
N CYS A 492 2.25 26.40 13.45
CA CYS A 492 1.89 26.69 14.84
C CYS A 492 2.13 25.50 15.78
N CYS A 493 1.69 24.29 15.38
CA CYS A 493 1.90 23.09 16.20
C CYS A 493 3.39 22.77 16.38
N VAL A 494 4.19 22.90 15.32
CA VAL A 494 5.64 22.70 15.38
C VAL A 494 6.33 23.78 16.19
N ALA A 495 5.99 25.05 16.02
CA ALA A 495 6.55 26.13 16.83
C ALA A 495 6.17 26.00 18.33
N ALA A 496 5.01 25.43 18.65
CA ALA A 496 4.60 25.11 20.02
C ALA A 496 5.38 23.92 20.61
N ALA A 497 5.61 22.87 19.82
CA ALA A 497 6.28 21.65 20.26
C ALA A 497 7.82 21.74 20.25
N LEU A 498 8.40 22.55 19.35
CA LEU A 498 9.84 22.71 19.10
C LEU A 498 10.27 24.19 19.14
N PRO A 499 10.00 24.93 20.23
CA PRO A 499 10.23 26.37 20.27
C PRO A 499 11.72 26.74 20.17
N ARG A 500 12.64 25.87 20.65
CA ARG A 500 14.09 26.13 20.63
C ARG A 500 14.65 26.07 19.22
N GLU A 501 14.26 25.04 18.49
CA GLU A 501 14.75 24.72 17.17
C GLU A 501 14.20 25.71 16.13
N VAL A 502 12.93 26.08 16.24
CA VAL A 502 12.35 27.12 15.39
C VAL A 502 12.99 28.49 15.69
N ARG A 503 13.18 28.86 16.97
CA ARG A 503 13.87 30.10 17.33
C ARG A 503 15.30 30.16 16.77
N ALA A 504 16.04 29.05 16.83
CA ALA A 504 17.39 28.96 16.26
C ALA A 504 17.37 29.19 14.74
N ALA A 505 16.38 28.63 14.03
CA ALA A 505 16.20 28.85 12.59
C ALA A 505 15.86 30.32 12.25
N VAL A 506 15.03 30.98 13.07
CA VAL A 506 14.70 32.41 12.93
C VAL A 506 15.94 33.28 13.12
N ALA A 507 16.76 33.00 14.13
CA ALA A 507 17.98 33.77 14.40
C ALA A 507 19.06 33.56 13.33
N GLY A 508 19.17 32.34 12.78
CA GLY A 508 20.13 32.01 11.72
C GLY A 508 19.87 32.71 10.39
N GLY A 509 18.62 33.10 10.10
CA GLY A 509 18.26 33.84 8.89
C GLY A 509 18.59 35.34 8.91
N GLY A 510 19.01 35.88 10.06
CA GLY A 510 19.32 37.30 10.24
C GLY A 510 20.82 37.66 10.23
N ALA A 511 21.73 36.68 10.13
CA ALA A 511 23.16 36.90 10.32
C ALA A 511 23.95 37.19 9.03
N ALA A 512 23.42 38.03 8.16
CA ALA A 512 24.20 38.73 7.13
C ALA A 512 24.26 40.23 7.48
N GLY A 513 24.93 40.56 8.59
CA GLY A 513 25.03 41.94 9.04
C GLY A 513 25.80 42.14 10.33
N SER A 514 27.12 42.35 10.20
CA SER A 514 28.00 43.09 11.12
C SER A 514 28.47 42.43 12.43
N GLY A 515 29.79 42.33 12.60
CA GLY A 515 30.45 42.06 13.88
C GLY A 515 31.78 41.31 13.77
N ALA A 516 32.86 42.03 13.49
CA ALA A 516 34.23 41.51 13.27
C ALA A 516 34.99 41.13 14.56
N VAL A 517 35.84 40.09 14.47
CA VAL A 517 37.22 39.97 15.01
C VAL A 517 37.87 38.84 14.17
N GLY A 518 38.86 38.99 13.28
CA GLY A 518 40.18 39.61 13.39
C GLY A 518 41.22 38.54 12.98
N GLY A 519 41.76 38.60 11.75
CA GLY A 519 42.81 37.68 11.30
C GLY A 519 43.13 37.77 9.80
N GLN A 520 44.15 38.56 9.45
CA GLN A 520 44.74 38.63 8.10
C GLN A 520 45.47 37.31 7.79
N SER A 521 45.42 36.73 6.59
CA SER A 521 46.30 37.09 5.47
C SER A 521 45.97 36.26 4.21
N GLY A 522 46.04 36.86 3.00
CA GLY A 522 46.46 36.14 1.78
C GLY A 522 45.53 36.05 0.55
N GLY A 523 45.26 37.18 -0.10
CA GLY A 523 45.20 37.36 -1.57
C GLY A 523 44.40 36.41 -2.50
N ALA A 524 43.26 36.90 -3.02
CA ALA A 524 42.79 36.62 -4.38
C ALA A 524 41.80 37.71 -4.88
N ARG A 525 41.88 38.04 -6.18
CA ARG A 525 41.23 39.16 -6.89
C ARG A 525 39.69 39.14 -6.86
N PRO A 526 39.01 40.31 -7.01
CA PRO A 526 37.55 40.39 -7.04
C PRO A 526 37.00 40.05 -8.44
N GLY A 527 36.34 38.91 -8.56
CA GLY A 527 35.46 38.61 -9.69
C GLY A 527 34.09 39.26 -9.47
N ARG A 528 33.66 40.08 -10.42
CA ARG A 528 32.36 40.77 -10.43
C ARG A 528 31.26 39.74 -10.72
N GLY A 529 30.72 39.14 -9.68
CA GLY A 529 29.53 38.28 -9.73
C GLY A 529 28.45 38.87 -8.83
N SER A 530 27.25 39.03 -9.37
CA SER A 530 26.05 39.50 -8.70
C SER A 530 25.73 38.66 -7.46
N GLY A 531 26.13 39.13 -6.28
CA GLY A 531 25.66 38.63 -5.00
C GLY A 531 24.22 39.05 -4.78
N GLY A 532 23.27 38.25 -5.25
CA GLY A 532 21.94 38.21 -4.65
C GLY A 532 22.02 37.48 -3.30
N PRO A 533 21.18 37.82 -2.31
CA PRO A 533 21.10 37.05 -1.07
C PRO A 533 20.82 35.58 -1.38
N ASP A 534 21.50 34.68 -0.70
CA ASP A 534 21.31 33.23 -0.83
C ASP A 534 19.82 32.90 -0.62
N PRO A 535 19.09 32.37 -1.62
CA PRO A 535 17.65 32.15 -1.53
C PRO A 535 17.22 31.20 -0.40
N LEU A 536 18.19 30.47 0.17
CA LEU A 536 18.01 29.44 1.20
C LEU A 536 18.11 29.98 2.64
N ALA A 537 18.48 31.26 2.83
CA ALA A 537 18.70 31.84 4.16
C ALA A 537 17.43 32.31 4.90
N ALA A 538 16.25 32.28 4.26
CA ALA A 538 15.02 32.87 4.81
C ALA A 538 13.90 31.85 5.07
N SER A 539 14.18 30.80 5.85
CA SER A 539 13.21 29.72 6.06
C SER A 539 12.10 30.09 7.08
N TRP A 540 12.37 30.83 8.16
CA TRP A 540 11.32 31.26 9.11
C TRP A 540 11.27 32.79 9.25
N SER A 541 10.76 33.47 8.22
CA SER A 541 10.69 34.94 8.19
C SER A 541 9.34 35.48 8.68
N LEU A 542 9.38 36.68 9.29
CA LEU A 542 8.18 37.43 9.68
C LEU A 542 7.31 37.76 8.45
N GLU A 543 7.94 38.08 7.32
CA GLU A 543 7.26 38.44 6.07
C GLU A 543 6.46 37.26 5.51
N SER A 544 7.03 36.06 5.53
CA SER A 544 6.36 34.82 5.11
C SER A 544 5.11 34.53 5.94
N ALA A 545 5.21 34.66 7.28
CA ALA A 545 4.08 34.46 8.18
C ALA A 545 2.98 35.51 7.98
N ARG A 546 3.36 36.78 7.77
CA ARG A 546 2.41 37.86 7.46
C ARG A 546 1.70 37.63 6.13
N GLY A 547 2.43 37.22 5.10
CA GLY A 547 1.89 36.88 3.79
C GLY A 547 0.86 35.74 3.88
N LEU A 548 1.21 34.68 4.60
CA LEU A 548 0.30 33.56 4.89
C LEU A 548 -0.99 34.03 5.59
N ALA A 549 -0.89 34.84 6.64
CA ALA A 549 -2.05 35.38 7.34
C ALA A 549 -2.94 36.23 6.42
N ALA A 550 -2.35 37.09 5.59
CA ALA A 550 -3.08 37.93 4.66
C ALA A 550 -3.86 37.11 3.60
N VAL A 551 -3.25 36.05 3.08
CA VAL A 551 -3.90 35.12 2.13
C VAL A 551 -5.06 34.39 2.78
N LEU A 552 -4.89 33.91 4.03
CA LEU A 552 -5.95 33.20 4.77
C LEU A 552 -7.13 34.11 5.10
N ARG A 553 -6.87 35.38 5.47
CA ARG A 553 -7.93 36.38 5.64
C ARG A 553 -8.69 36.65 4.35
N ALA A 554 -7.99 36.78 3.22
CA ALA A 554 -8.63 36.97 1.92
C ALA A 554 -9.55 35.80 1.55
N LYS A 555 -9.20 34.57 1.97
CA LYS A 555 -10.02 33.36 1.80
C LYS A 555 -11.13 33.19 2.84
N ARG A 556 -11.25 34.12 3.81
CA ARG A 556 -12.20 34.05 4.94
C ARG A 556 -12.03 32.82 5.84
N GLU A 557 -10.82 32.30 5.94
CA GLU A 557 -10.49 31.21 6.88
C GLU A 557 -10.05 31.80 8.23
N GLU A 558 -11.00 32.38 8.99
CA GLU A 558 -10.70 33.19 10.20
C GLU A 558 -9.88 32.43 11.26
N GLY A 559 -10.17 31.14 11.49
CA GLY A 559 -9.47 30.33 12.49
C GLY A 559 -8.00 30.03 12.13
N THR A 560 -7.71 29.77 10.86
CA THR A 560 -6.33 29.50 10.40
C THR A 560 -5.57 30.81 10.20
N ALA A 561 -6.25 31.90 9.82
CA ALA A 561 -5.69 33.25 9.78
C ALA A 561 -5.20 33.69 11.16
N ALA A 562 -6.02 33.54 12.20
CA ALA A 562 -5.64 33.85 13.58
C ALA A 562 -4.40 33.05 14.05
N ALA A 563 -4.30 31.79 13.62
CA ALA A 563 -3.11 30.97 13.89
C ALA A 563 -1.86 31.53 13.21
N ALA A 564 -1.95 31.89 11.93
CA ALA A 564 -0.84 32.51 11.19
C ALA A 564 -0.42 33.88 11.79
N GLU A 565 -1.35 34.67 12.28
CA GLU A 565 -1.07 35.95 12.96
C GLU A 565 -0.35 35.76 14.31
N ALA A 566 -0.76 34.75 15.07
CA ALA A 566 -0.09 34.41 16.31
C ALA A 566 1.32 33.86 16.06
N LEU A 567 1.51 33.12 14.97
CA LEU A 567 2.83 32.72 14.51
C LEU A 567 3.67 33.96 14.14
N GLU A 568 3.14 34.90 13.36
CA GLU A 568 3.81 36.15 13.02
C GLU A 568 4.26 36.89 14.29
N ALA A 569 3.35 37.09 15.25
CA ALA A 569 3.65 37.76 16.51
C ALA A 569 4.77 37.05 17.29
N GLN A 570 4.77 35.71 17.29
CA GLN A 570 5.81 34.93 17.95
C GLN A 570 7.17 35.05 17.28
N LEU A 571 7.22 35.00 15.95
CA LEU A 571 8.44 35.18 15.19
C LEU A 571 9.04 36.58 15.48
N GLY A 572 8.20 37.61 15.56
CA GLY A 572 8.62 38.96 15.94
C GLY A 572 9.25 39.03 17.33
N GLN A 573 8.66 38.34 18.32
CA GLN A 573 9.25 38.25 19.67
C GLN A 573 10.60 37.54 19.67
N TRP A 574 10.76 36.45 18.91
CA TRP A 574 12.02 35.72 18.82
C TRP A 574 13.12 36.52 18.10
N VAL A 575 12.76 37.28 17.04
CA VAL A 575 13.68 38.23 16.39
C VAL A 575 14.13 39.31 17.37
N ALA A 576 13.25 39.78 18.25
CA ALA A 576 13.57 40.75 19.29
C ALA A 576 14.36 40.18 20.50
N GLY A 577 14.81 38.92 20.44
CA GLY A 577 15.59 38.28 21.50
C GLY A 577 14.76 37.66 22.64
N GLY A 578 13.45 37.48 22.45
CA GLY A 578 12.55 36.86 23.43
C GLY A 578 12.87 35.39 23.74
N GLY A 579 12.73 35.00 25.01
CA GLY A 579 12.96 33.63 25.49
C GLY A 579 11.79 32.66 25.27
N GLU A 580 11.93 31.42 25.77
CA GLU A 580 10.93 30.32 25.64
C GLU A 580 9.60 30.60 26.34
N GLU A 581 9.60 31.47 27.36
CA GLU A 581 8.37 31.95 28.01
C GLU A 581 7.46 32.74 27.05
N GLY A 582 8.04 33.26 25.96
CA GLY A 582 7.33 33.93 24.88
C GLY A 582 6.41 33.01 24.07
N SER A 583 6.66 31.70 24.03
CA SER A 583 5.87 30.74 23.23
C SER A 583 4.42 30.52 23.72
N ARG A 584 3.97 31.28 24.73
CA ARG A 584 2.55 31.30 25.17
C ARG A 584 1.62 31.74 24.06
N GLY A 585 2.04 32.67 23.20
CA GLY A 585 1.22 33.18 22.08
C GLY A 585 0.83 32.06 21.11
N VAL A 586 1.82 31.33 20.58
CA VAL A 586 1.57 30.20 19.67
C VAL A 586 0.83 29.06 20.35
N ARG A 587 1.14 28.74 21.61
CA ARG A 587 0.38 27.72 22.36
C ARG A 587 -1.09 28.10 22.53
N SER A 588 -1.38 29.39 22.75
CA SER A 588 -2.75 29.90 22.80
C SER A 588 -3.45 29.79 21.44
N ALA A 589 -2.73 30.08 20.36
CA ALA A 589 -3.25 29.95 19.00
C ALA A 589 -3.54 28.49 18.62
N VAL A 590 -2.65 27.57 18.98
CA VAL A 590 -2.89 26.12 18.82
C VAL A 590 -4.14 25.70 19.59
N ARG A 591 -4.37 26.23 20.81
CA ARG A 591 -5.59 25.98 21.59
C ARG A 591 -6.86 26.53 20.95
N ALA A 592 -6.74 27.58 20.13
CA ALA A 592 -7.86 28.20 19.41
C ALA A 592 -8.13 27.56 18.04
N LEU A 593 -7.31 26.61 17.57
CA LEU A 593 -7.54 25.92 16.31
C LEU A 593 -8.85 25.15 16.34
N VAL A 594 -9.73 25.43 15.36
CA VAL A 594 -11.02 24.75 15.19
C VAL A 594 -10.84 23.23 15.08
N ARG A 595 -9.76 22.80 14.42
CA ARG A 595 -9.43 21.38 14.20
C ARG A 595 -8.66 20.73 15.37
N LEU A 596 -8.35 21.47 16.43
CA LEU A 596 -7.58 20.92 17.55
C LEU A 596 -8.19 19.65 18.14
N PRO A 597 -9.52 19.53 18.37
CA PRO A 597 -10.10 18.31 18.91
C PRO A 597 -9.85 17.07 18.03
N GLN A 598 -9.88 17.24 16.70
CA GLN A 598 -9.60 16.20 15.70
C GLN A 598 -8.12 15.82 15.73
N ILE A 599 -7.23 16.80 15.69
CA ILE A 599 -5.77 16.61 15.72
C ILE A 599 -5.36 15.90 17.01
N ASP A 600 -5.93 16.32 18.14
CA ASP A 600 -5.66 15.75 19.45
C ASP A 600 -6.19 14.32 19.60
N ARG A 601 -7.28 13.96 18.89
CA ARG A 601 -7.77 12.58 18.80
C ARG A 601 -6.81 11.70 18.01
N ALA A 602 -6.40 12.15 16.82
CA ALA A 602 -5.41 11.44 16.01
C ALA A 602 -4.08 11.25 16.75
N ALA A 603 -3.62 12.29 17.48
CA ALA A 603 -2.41 12.20 18.29
C ALA A 603 -2.54 11.17 19.41
N ARG A 604 -3.70 11.05 20.08
CA ARG A 604 -3.91 10.06 21.15
C ARG A 604 -3.94 8.61 20.68
N ALA A 605 -4.31 8.36 19.42
CA ALA A 605 -4.31 7.01 18.85
C ALA A 605 -2.89 6.45 18.66
N LEU A 606 -1.87 7.31 18.54
CA LEU A 606 -0.49 6.88 18.37
C LEU A 606 0.16 6.51 19.72
N PRO A 607 0.99 5.45 19.77
CA PRO A 607 1.72 5.07 20.98
C PRO A 607 2.71 6.15 21.42
N SER A 608 3.10 6.16 22.70
CA SER A 608 3.99 7.18 23.29
C SER A 608 5.40 7.17 22.73
N ASP A 609 5.87 5.98 22.37
CA ASP A 609 7.17 5.77 21.75
C ASP A 609 7.01 5.00 20.42
N PRO A 610 7.45 5.58 19.28
CA PRO A 610 7.42 4.90 18.00
C PRO A 610 8.33 3.66 17.95
N ALA A 611 9.41 3.61 18.75
CA ALA A 611 10.35 2.49 18.74
C ALA A 611 9.75 1.20 19.35
N GLY A 612 8.89 1.35 20.36
CA GLY A 612 8.14 0.23 20.95
C GLY A 612 7.29 -0.51 19.91
N ALA A 613 6.69 0.20 18.96
CA ALA A 613 5.89 -0.38 17.88
C ALA A 613 6.72 -1.23 16.90
N GLN A 614 7.98 -0.86 16.64
CA GLN A 614 8.87 -1.57 15.71
C GLN A 614 9.44 -2.87 16.28
N SER A 615 9.70 -2.90 17.60
CA SER A 615 10.33 -4.04 18.27
C SER A 615 9.50 -5.34 18.24
N LEU A 616 8.18 -5.23 18.11
CA LEU A 616 7.24 -6.35 18.10
C LEU A 616 7.10 -7.01 16.72
N LEU A 617 7.60 -6.36 15.67
CA LEU A 617 7.28 -6.72 14.30
C LEU A 617 8.32 -7.66 13.66
N ARG A 618 9.44 -7.95 14.35
CA ARG A 618 10.55 -8.78 13.87
C ARG A 618 10.90 -8.49 12.40
N THR A 619 11.08 -7.21 12.07
CA THR A 619 11.60 -6.76 10.77
C THR A 619 13.09 -6.41 10.91
N CYS A 620 13.76 -6.14 9.79
CA CYS A 620 15.14 -5.67 9.83
C CYS A 620 15.21 -4.30 10.52
N ALA A 621 15.99 -4.21 11.59
CA ALA A 621 16.11 -3.01 12.41
C ALA A 621 17.02 -1.91 11.82
N ASN A 622 17.64 -2.17 10.67
CA ASN A 622 18.41 -1.13 9.98
C ASN A 622 17.42 -0.20 9.22
N PRO A 623 17.29 1.09 9.57
CA PRO A 623 16.40 2.01 8.86
C PRO A 623 16.77 2.19 7.38
N ALA A 624 18.04 2.01 7.04
CA ALA A 624 18.57 2.05 5.68
C ALA A 624 18.55 0.67 4.97
N CYS A 625 17.78 -0.30 5.47
CA CYS A 625 17.67 -1.60 4.82
C CYS A 625 17.05 -1.46 3.42
N ASP A 626 17.78 -1.94 2.40
CA ASP A 626 17.31 -1.98 1.00
C ASP A 626 16.86 -3.37 0.55
N ASN A 627 16.89 -4.36 1.46
CA ASN A 627 16.72 -5.75 1.08
C ASN A 627 15.26 -6.04 0.73
N LEU A 628 15.00 -6.16 -0.57
CA LEU A 628 13.75 -6.63 -1.18
C LEU A 628 13.93 -8.00 -1.86
N ALA A 629 14.99 -8.75 -1.52
CA ALA A 629 15.26 -10.08 -2.08
C ALA A 629 14.49 -11.18 -1.32
N GLY A 630 14.09 -12.21 -2.07
CA GLY A 630 13.21 -13.28 -1.59
C GLY A 630 11.73 -12.94 -1.75
N GLU A 631 10.87 -13.92 -1.45
CA GLU A 631 9.42 -13.85 -1.68
C GLU A 631 8.68 -12.97 -0.66
N SER A 632 9.16 -12.87 0.58
CA SER A 632 8.52 -12.04 1.61
C SER A 632 9.49 -11.54 2.69
N GLU A 633 9.20 -10.36 3.25
CA GLU A 633 9.88 -9.83 4.44
C GLU A 633 9.61 -10.66 5.70
N ALA A 634 8.38 -11.20 5.83
CA ALA A 634 7.97 -11.97 7.00
C ALA A 634 8.74 -13.30 7.13
N ASP A 635 9.20 -13.84 6.00
CA ASP A 635 9.89 -15.13 5.90
C ASP A 635 11.42 -14.99 6.00
N LEU A 636 11.93 -13.77 6.18
CA LEU A 636 13.37 -13.56 6.32
C LEU A 636 13.90 -14.18 7.62
N THR A 637 14.97 -14.97 7.48
CA THR A 637 15.72 -15.45 8.64
C THR A 637 16.58 -14.30 9.17
N LEU A 638 16.23 -13.77 10.34
CA LEU A 638 16.91 -12.61 10.92
C LEU A 638 18.02 -13.00 11.89
N LEU A 639 19.15 -12.31 11.78
CA LEU A 639 20.30 -12.37 12.67
C LEU A 639 20.04 -11.50 13.91
N LYS A 640 20.18 -12.07 15.11
CA LYS A 640 20.13 -11.28 16.35
C LYS A 640 21.41 -10.49 16.54
N CYS A 641 21.28 -9.28 17.08
CA CYS A 641 22.42 -8.54 17.60
C CYS A 641 23.06 -9.31 18.77
N GLY A 642 24.33 -9.72 18.64
CA GLY A 642 25.02 -10.48 19.70
C GLY A 642 25.25 -9.71 21.01
N GLY A 643 25.10 -8.38 21.01
CA GLY A 643 25.18 -7.54 22.22
C GLY A 643 23.84 -7.43 22.93
N CYS A 644 22.94 -6.58 22.41
CA CYS A 644 21.66 -6.29 23.07
C CYS A 644 20.61 -7.40 22.92
N SER A 645 20.73 -8.32 21.96
CA SER A 645 19.73 -9.36 21.63
C SER A 645 18.31 -8.87 21.30
N ILE A 646 18.07 -7.55 21.27
CA ILE A 646 16.78 -6.91 20.99
C ILE A 646 16.61 -6.66 19.48
N MET A 647 17.68 -6.23 18.81
CA MET A 647 17.64 -5.87 17.39
C MET A 647 17.90 -7.07 16.48
N TRP A 648 17.23 -7.08 15.34
CA TRP A 648 17.27 -8.15 14.35
C TRP A 648 17.66 -7.61 12.97
N TYR A 649 18.43 -8.38 12.21
CA TYR A 649 18.96 -7.93 10.91
C TYR A 649 18.79 -8.99 9.84
N CYS A 650 18.33 -8.60 8.65
CA CYS A 650 18.15 -9.55 7.54
C CYS A 650 19.48 -10.01 6.91
N ARG A 651 20.57 -9.25 7.11
CA ARG A 651 21.91 -9.57 6.60
C ARG A 651 22.98 -8.89 7.44
N ARG A 652 24.20 -9.46 7.46
CA ARG A 652 25.36 -8.89 8.20
C ARG A 652 25.69 -7.45 7.79
N GLN A 653 25.50 -7.12 6.51
CA GLN A 653 25.69 -5.75 6.01
C GLN A 653 24.74 -4.74 6.70
N CYS A 654 23.48 -5.12 6.92
CA CYS A 654 22.52 -4.26 7.63
C CYS A 654 22.90 -4.09 9.10
N GLN A 655 23.42 -5.14 9.74
CA GLN A 655 23.94 -5.04 11.11
C GLN A 655 25.13 -4.08 11.17
N ALA A 656 26.10 -4.22 10.27
CA ALA A 656 27.28 -3.36 10.23
C ALA A 656 26.93 -1.89 9.95
N ALA A 657 26.02 -1.64 9.00
CA ALA A 657 25.55 -0.30 8.69
C ALA A 657 24.86 0.36 9.90
N HIS A 658 23.93 -0.37 10.54
CA HIS A 658 23.23 0.14 11.71
C HIS A 658 24.17 0.33 12.91
N TRP A 659 25.16 -0.54 13.06
CA TRP A 659 26.22 -0.40 14.07
C TRP A 659 26.97 0.93 13.93
N GLY A 660 27.36 1.28 12.70
CA GLY A 660 28.04 2.54 12.38
C GLY A 660 27.15 3.77 12.52
N SER A 661 25.85 3.65 12.28
CA SER A 661 24.89 4.77 12.29
C SER A 661 24.35 5.14 13.68
N GLY A 662 24.91 4.59 14.76
CA GLY A 662 24.54 4.94 16.14
C GLY A 662 24.12 3.77 17.03
N HIS A 663 23.83 2.59 16.47
CA HIS A 663 23.41 1.44 17.29
C HIS A 663 24.48 1.03 18.31
N LYS A 664 25.78 1.24 18.04
CA LYS A 664 26.86 0.96 19.01
C LYS A 664 26.61 1.57 20.39
N GLN A 665 26.17 2.83 20.42
CA GLN A 665 25.92 3.56 21.67
C GLN A 665 24.66 3.03 22.36
N ALA A 666 23.58 2.86 21.60
CA ALA A 666 22.30 2.38 22.09
C ALA A 666 22.36 0.91 22.58
N CYS A 667 23.12 0.06 21.89
CA CYS A 667 23.31 -1.36 22.22
C CYS A 667 23.93 -1.54 23.61
N THR A 668 24.90 -0.68 23.97
CA THR A 668 25.57 -0.71 25.28
C THR A 668 24.61 -0.30 26.40
N ALA A 669 23.74 0.69 26.15
CA ALA A 669 22.72 1.10 27.10
C ALA A 669 21.62 0.02 27.29
N MET A 670 21.25 -0.67 26.22
CA MET A 670 20.25 -1.74 26.24
C MET A 670 20.78 -3.03 26.88
N GLY A 671 22.02 -3.43 26.61
CA GLY A 671 22.62 -4.65 27.16
C GLY A 671 22.73 -4.65 28.70
N ARG A 672 22.78 -3.46 29.32
CA ARG A 672 22.78 -3.29 30.79
C ARG A 672 21.40 -3.44 31.44
N ARG A 673 20.30 -3.47 30.68
CA ARG A 673 18.93 -3.65 31.19
C ARG A 673 18.44 -5.10 31.13
N VAL A 674 19.21 -5.99 30.48
CA VAL A 674 18.86 -7.41 30.27
C VAL A 674 19.60 -8.33 31.25
N VAL A 675 20.48 -7.77 32.08
CA VAL A 675 21.09 -8.39 33.27
C VAL A 675 20.46 -7.70 34.48
#